data_AF-A0A8K0K4Y9-F1
#
_entry.id   AF-A0A8K0K4Y9-F1
#
_cell.length_a   1.000
_cell.length_b   1.000
_cell.length_c   1.000
_cell.angle_alpha   90.00
_cell.angle_beta   90.00
_cell.angle_gamma   90.00
#
_symmetry.space_group_name_H-M   'P 1'
#
loop_
_entity.id
_entity.type
_entity.pdbx_description
1 polymer ?
#
loop_
_entity_poly.entity_id
_entity_poly.type
_entity_poly.pdbx_seq_one_letter_code
_entity_poly.pdbx_strand_id
1 'polypeptide(L)'
;PPEIDEAAYPNISVQENNNAVLDCTVKSDTNYEVEWFREDGGKIERLSSSHNNGKFQLLQNNSLLILSSNEEDSGSYICRATNLAGDSNKKVQLMVISPPKLITDPEGEFYFQDGENIKIECKSVGNTNANLSWEFNSLIAEQFYETSDDQSKILSIPNADKRWEGTYICVAVNEAGKAHKEVMGIYLEPPIAEPLDMYMAIKEGDEAVLECSVSGKPKPSISWFHNKNLLENTEKYKVSQDGLSLRVFDFSSTDEGSYECIARGPKETESKGAFQVILGTPPKPKHMPSDSTINLWGEGWFPCAAETENNEILYPELRAHISWRKATGIPLDPKRHKVLESGVLHISNADIADEGVYICSMENDFGKTEIEMDLELTGFTPPIIIGMPEPYLEVPENNSLILDCFVVTDLNYDVQWIHDHEGIQDVPQYDYITGRIQLLENNSLAISSITKKDSGKYICSATNRVQQEIKGIYIEPPEIKSENEHIAAKPDGTAEMKCIASGYPAPEIYWYHKDQILNNSEKYKITADGSSLKVLDLKAEDEGSYVCTAVGPRNTNSSTSIELILAGTTNKEIEINVISPPSIMAFPEDKFYFLNGDSININCTLNNDEPANIFWELNGVRIEQFSNAENNVSKILSISEANKDWEGIFMCIAINDAGK
;
A
#
# COMPACT_ATOMS: atom_id res chain seq x y z
N PRO A 1 -70.30 -77.35 -78.04
CA PRO A 1 -69.19 -76.38 -77.84
C PRO A 1 -68.20 -76.97 -76.83
N PRO A 2 -66.92 -76.56 -76.80
CA PRO A 2 -65.98 -76.98 -75.75
C PRO A 2 -66.52 -76.54 -74.38
N GLU A 3 -66.29 -77.33 -73.34
CA GLU A 3 -66.72 -76.98 -71.99
C GLU A 3 -65.50 -76.58 -71.15
N ILE A 4 -65.51 -75.37 -70.59
CA ILE A 4 -64.45 -74.88 -69.69
C ILE A 4 -64.84 -75.29 -68.27
N ASP A 5 -63.93 -75.97 -67.57
CA ASP A 5 -64.18 -76.46 -66.21
C ASP A 5 -64.46 -75.29 -65.24
N GLU A 6 -65.64 -75.28 -64.61
CA GLU A 6 -66.06 -74.20 -63.71
C GLU A 6 -65.36 -74.23 -62.35
N ALA A 7 -64.84 -75.39 -61.92
CA ALA A 7 -64.28 -75.57 -60.59
C ALA A 7 -62.85 -75.00 -60.42
N ALA A 8 -62.24 -74.47 -61.49
CA ALA A 8 -60.81 -74.17 -61.53
C ALA A 8 -60.42 -72.66 -61.46
N TYR A 9 -61.38 -71.73 -61.31
CA TYR A 9 -61.08 -70.29 -61.40
C TYR A 9 -61.63 -69.43 -60.25
N PRO A 10 -61.05 -69.53 -59.04
CA PRO A 10 -61.19 -68.47 -58.04
C PRO A 10 -60.48 -67.18 -58.51
N ASN A 11 -60.76 -66.06 -57.85
CA ASN A 11 -59.89 -64.88 -57.95
C ASN A 11 -58.45 -65.32 -57.63
N ILE A 12 -57.51 -65.09 -58.54
CA ILE A 12 -56.10 -65.48 -58.39
C ILE A 12 -55.36 -64.29 -57.80
N SER A 13 -54.67 -64.49 -56.68
CA SER A 13 -53.70 -63.53 -56.15
C SER A 13 -52.28 -64.00 -56.47
N VAL A 14 -51.43 -63.07 -56.88
CA VAL A 14 -49.99 -63.31 -57.10
C VAL A 14 -49.20 -62.20 -56.44
N GLN A 15 -48.05 -62.52 -55.85
CA GLN A 15 -47.13 -61.49 -55.36
C GLN A 15 -46.44 -60.79 -56.53
N GLU A 16 -46.16 -59.50 -56.38
CA GLU A 16 -45.37 -58.74 -57.33
C GLU A 16 -44.02 -59.42 -57.62
N ASN A 17 -43.56 -59.32 -58.87
CA ASN A 17 -42.37 -59.97 -59.45
C ASN A 17 -42.44 -61.50 -59.59
N ASN A 18 -43.43 -62.17 -59.01
CA ASN A 18 -43.66 -63.59 -59.28
C ASN A 18 -44.41 -63.76 -60.61
N ASN A 19 -44.33 -64.97 -61.16
CA ASN A 19 -45.09 -65.31 -62.35
C ASN A 19 -46.50 -65.76 -61.95
N ALA A 20 -47.53 -65.24 -62.63
CA ALA A 20 -48.90 -65.74 -62.49
C ALA A 20 -49.21 -66.76 -63.57
N VAL A 21 -49.90 -67.84 -63.19
CA VAL A 21 -50.45 -68.81 -64.14
C VAL A 21 -51.95 -68.80 -64.01
N LEU A 22 -52.64 -68.36 -65.05
CA LEU A 22 -54.09 -68.45 -65.15
C LEU A 22 -54.41 -69.70 -65.95
N ASP A 23 -54.98 -70.72 -65.30
CA ASP A 23 -55.22 -71.97 -66.00
C ASP A 23 -56.34 -71.85 -67.04
N CYS A 24 -56.39 -72.73 -68.04
CA CYS A 24 -57.58 -72.91 -68.87
C CYS A 24 -57.82 -74.38 -69.20
N THR A 25 -58.62 -75.07 -68.38
CA THR A 25 -58.94 -76.48 -68.56
C THR A 25 -60.19 -76.63 -69.41
N VAL A 26 -60.01 -77.17 -70.62
CA VAL A 26 -61.09 -77.36 -71.60
C VAL A 26 -61.34 -78.85 -71.83
N LYS A 27 -62.59 -79.27 -71.69
CA LYS A 27 -63.07 -80.62 -72.05
C LYS A 27 -63.76 -80.55 -73.41
N SER A 28 -63.27 -81.31 -74.38
CA SER A 28 -63.89 -81.40 -75.71
C SER A 28 -63.57 -82.73 -76.39
N ASP A 29 -64.58 -83.32 -77.04
CA ASP A 29 -64.44 -84.55 -77.84
C ASP A 29 -63.95 -84.28 -79.28
N THR A 30 -63.73 -83.02 -79.64
CA THR A 30 -63.23 -82.59 -80.95
C THR A 30 -62.09 -81.58 -80.79
N ASN A 31 -61.29 -81.39 -81.85
CA ASN A 31 -60.23 -80.38 -81.83
C ASN A 31 -60.81 -78.98 -81.59
N TYR A 32 -60.13 -78.22 -80.74
CA TYR A 32 -60.51 -76.88 -80.33
C TYR A 32 -59.29 -75.95 -80.30
N GLU A 33 -59.53 -74.63 -80.31
CA GLU A 33 -58.51 -73.59 -80.13
C GLU A 33 -58.81 -72.80 -78.84
N VAL A 34 -57.76 -72.37 -78.13
CA VAL A 34 -57.87 -71.53 -76.93
C VAL A 34 -57.18 -70.20 -77.14
N GLU A 35 -57.88 -69.12 -76.83
CA GLU A 35 -57.39 -67.75 -76.87
C GLU A 35 -57.62 -67.07 -75.52
N TRP A 36 -56.67 -66.22 -75.11
CA TRP A 36 -56.79 -65.39 -73.92
C TRP A 36 -57.01 -63.93 -74.29
N PHE A 37 -57.85 -63.26 -73.50
CA PHE A 37 -58.15 -61.84 -73.65
C PHE A 37 -58.00 -61.13 -72.31
N ARG A 38 -57.59 -59.86 -72.33
CA ARG A 38 -57.64 -58.97 -71.17
C ARG A 38 -58.78 -57.98 -71.35
N GLU A 39 -59.54 -57.76 -70.29
CA GLU A 39 -60.67 -56.84 -70.25
C GLU A 39 -60.35 -55.67 -69.32
N ASP A 40 -60.03 -54.51 -69.89
CA ASP A 40 -59.75 -53.27 -69.16
C ASP A 40 -60.72 -52.17 -69.62
N GLY A 41 -61.47 -51.57 -68.68
CA GLY A 41 -62.33 -50.42 -68.97
C GLY A 41 -63.38 -50.64 -70.08
N GLY A 42 -63.80 -51.90 -70.30
CA GLY A 42 -64.74 -52.30 -71.34
C GLY A 42 -64.13 -52.60 -72.72
N LYS A 43 -62.81 -52.48 -72.89
CA LYS A 43 -62.10 -52.98 -74.08
C LYS A 43 -61.61 -54.40 -73.82
N ILE A 44 -61.77 -55.27 -74.82
CA ILE A 44 -61.31 -56.65 -74.78
C ILE A 44 -60.18 -56.81 -75.81
N GLU A 45 -58.96 -57.03 -75.34
CA GLU A 45 -57.76 -57.17 -76.17
C GLU A 45 -57.25 -58.61 -76.16
N ARG A 46 -56.97 -59.17 -77.34
CA ARG A 46 -56.43 -60.54 -77.47
C ARG A 46 -54.96 -60.55 -77.05
N LEU A 47 -54.61 -61.41 -76.09
CA LEU A 47 -53.24 -61.59 -75.64
C LEU A 47 -52.50 -62.56 -76.57
N SER A 48 -51.23 -62.24 -76.83
CA SER A 48 -50.32 -63.10 -77.60
C SER A 48 -48.88 -62.93 -77.09
N SER A 49 -48.00 -63.87 -77.42
CA SER A 49 -46.59 -63.84 -77.03
C SER A 49 -45.76 -62.69 -77.61
N SER A 50 -46.34 -61.88 -78.50
CA SER A 50 -45.72 -60.63 -78.98
C SER A 50 -46.12 -59.40 -78.17
N HIS A 51 -47.11 -59.50 -77.27
CA HIS A 51 -47.54 -58.38 -76.42
C HIS A 51 -46.57 -58.17 -75.26
N ASN A 52 -46.37 -56.90 -74.86
CA ASN A 52 -45.52 -56.49 -73.73
C ASN A 52 -44.17 -57.21 -73.67
N ASN A 53 -43.43 -57.25 -74.79
CA ASN A 53 -42.12 -57.90 -74.89
C ASN A 53 -42.08 -59.38 -74.44
N GLY A 54 -43.17 -60.13 -74.65
CA GLY A 54 -43.24 -61.55 -74.29
C GLY A 54 -43.60 -61.81 -72.82
N LYS A 55 -44.14 -60.80 -72.13
CA LYS A 55 -44.66 -60.91 -70.75
C LYS A 55 -45.79 -61.94 -70.64
N PHE A 56 -46.62 -62.06 -71.68
CA PHE A 56 -47.73 -63.02 -71.75
C PHE A 56 -47.31 -64.24 -72.59
N GLN A 57 -47.40 -65.44 -72.03
CA GLN A 57 -47.03 -66.68 -72.71
C GLN A 57 -48.16 -67.71 -72.62
N LEU A 58 -48.56 -68.27 -73.76
CA LEU A 58 -49.51 -69.37 -73.79
C LEU A 58 -48.76 -70.69 -73.57
N LEU A 59 -49.13 -71.42 -72.53
CA LEU A 59 -48.54 -72.70 -72.18
C LEU A 59 -49.19 -73.85 -72.98
N GLN A 60 -48.49 -74.99 -73.05
CA GLN A 60 -48.96 -76.18 -73.79
C GLN A 60 -50.28 -76.77 -73.25
N ASN A 61 -50.61 -76.49 -71.99
CA ASN A 61 -51.84 -76.91 -71.33
C ASN A 61 -52.97 -75.85 -71.46
N ASN A 62 -52.83 -74.89 -72.38
CA ASN A 62 -53.76 -73.77 -72.62
C ASN A 62 -53.81 -72.68 -71.53
N SER A 63 -53.00 -72.78 -70.47
CA SER A 63 -52.89 -71.76 -69.42
C SER A 63 -52.12 -70.52 -69.91
N LEU A 64 -52.46 -69.34 -69.38
CA LEU A 64 -51.72 -68.10 -69.59
C LEU A 64 -50.69 -67.90 -68.48
N LEU A 65 -49.42 -67.87 -68.85
CA LEU A 65 -48.32 -67.45 -67.99
C LEU A 65 -48.07 -65.94 -68.16
N ILE A 66 -48.09 -65.20 -67.05
CA ILE A 66 -47.73 -63.79 -66.97
C ILE A 66 -46.40 -63.72 -66.22
N LEU A 67 -45.35 -63.28 -66.90
CA LEU A 67 -44.01 -63.17 -66.32
C LEU A 67 -43.87 -61.90 -65.49
N SER A 68 -43.22 -62.01 -64.32
CA SER A 68 -42.88 -60.88 -63.44
C SER A 68 -44.03 -59.90 -63.27
N SER A 69 -45.10 -60.36 -62.61
CA SER A 69 -46.34 -59.60 -62.44
C SER A 69 -46.10 -58.28 -61.69
N ASN A 70 -46.76 -57.21 -62.12
CA ASN A 70 -46.74 -55.89 -61.46
C ASN A 70 -48.17 -55.38 -61.20
N GLU A 71 -48.31 -54.28 -60.46
CA GLU A 71 -49.62 -53.73 -60.06
C GLU A 71 -50.57 -53.52 -61.26
N GLU A 72 -50.03 -53.12 -62.42
CA GLU A 72 -50.78 -52.88 -63.66
C GLU A 72 -51.30 -54.16 -64.36
N ASP A 73 -50.81 -55.35 -63.98
CA ASP A 73 -51.33 -56.61 -64.52
C ASP A 73 -52.61 -57.07 -63.82
N SER A 74 -52.98 -56.44 -62.70
CA SER A 74 -54.23 -56.73 -62.01
C SER A 74 -55.41 -56.41 -62.92
N GLY A 75 -56.39 -57.30 -62.99
CA GLY A 75 -57.55 -57.11 -63.86
C GLY A 75 -58.25 -58.40 -64.26
N SER A 76 -59.16 -58.26 -65.21
CA SER A 76 -60.05 -59.31 -65.68
C SER A 76 -59.46 -59.98 -66.93
N TYR A 77 -59.24 -61.29 -66.88
CA TYR A 77 -58.73 -62.10 -67.97
C TYR A 77 -59.77 -63.11 -68.41
N ILE A 78 -59.94 -63.30 -69.71
CA ILE A 78 -60.97 -64.17 -70.28
C ILE A 78 -60.27 -65.27 -71.07
N CYS A 79 -60.44 -66.53 -70.66
CA CYS A 79 -60.13 -67.66 -71.52
C CYS A 79 -61.34 -67.94 -72.42
N ARG A 80 -61.10 -68.08 -73.73
CA ARG A 80 -62.12 -68.47 -74.72
C ARG A 80 -61.67 -69.71 -75.48
N ALA A 81 -62.50 -70.75 -75.46
CA ALA A 81 -62.31 -71.97 -76.22
C ALA A 81 -63.30 -72.05 -77.38
N THR A 82 -62.87 -72.48 -78.56
CA THR A 82 -63.74 -72.52 -79.75
C THR A 82 -63.55 -73.81 -80.54
N ASN A 83 -64.66 -74.43 -80.96
CA ASN A 83 -64.67 -75.53 -81.93
C ASN A 83 -65.81 -75.35 -82.95
N LEU A 84 -66.00 -76.32 -83.85
CA LEU A 84 -67.05 -76.27 -84.89
C LEU A 84 -68.48 -76.20 -84.32
N ALA A 85 -68.70 -76.58 -83.07
CA ALA A 85 -70.00 -76.55 -82.41
C ALA A 85 -70.27 -75.24 -81.65
N GLY A 86 -69.31 -74.30 -81.63
CA GLY A 86 -69.44 -72.98 -80.99
C GLY A 86 -68.28 -72.64 -80.06
N ASP A 87 -68.41 -71.53 -79.34
CA ASP A 87 -67.45 -71.05 -78.35
C ASP A 87 -67.98 -71.13 -76.92
N SER A 88 -67.05 -71.15 -75.96
CA SER A 88 -67.30 -70.95 -74.55
C SER A 88 -66.21 -70.04 -73.98
N ASN A 89 -66.54 -69.26 -72.96
CA ASN A 89 -65.57 -68.38 -72.31
C ASN A 89 -65.75 -68.35 -70.80
N LYS A 90 -64.66 -68.05 -70.09
CA LYS A 90 -64.66 -67.88 -68.64
C LYS A 90 -63.74 -66.73 -68.25
N LYS A 91 -64.22 -65.91 -67.31
CA LYS A 91 -63.52 -64.77 -66.76
C LYS A 91 -62.83 -65.16 -65.44
N VAL A 92 -61.58 -64.73 -65.29
CA VAL A 92 -60.71 -64.90 -64.14
C VAL A 92 -60.27 -63.51 -63.69
N GLN A 93 -60.36 -63.22 -62.40
CA GLN A 93 -59.80 -61.98 -61.85
C GLN A 93 -58.41 -62.25 -61.30
N LEU A 94 -57.42 -61.50 -61.77
CA LEU A 94 -56.06 -61.49 -61.24
C LEU A 94 -55.88 -60.26 -60.35
N MET A 95 -55.41 -60.47 -59.12
CA MET A 95 -54.97 -59.41 -58.22
C MET A 95 -53.47 -59.58 -57.94
N VAL A 96 -52.66 -58.61 -58.38
CA VAL A 96 -51.25 -58.57 -58.02
C VAL A 96 -51.09 -57.85 -56.70
N ILE A 97 -50.62 -58.57 -55.68
CA ILE A 97 -50.33 -58.04 -54.35
C ILE A 97 -48.92 -57.44 -54.38
N SER A 98 -48.82 -56.12 -54.19
CA SER A 98 -47.55 -55.41 -54.04
C SER A 98 -47.24 -55.16 -52.55
N PRO A 99 -45.96 -54.97 -52.16
CA PRO A 99 -45.61 -54.59 -50.79
C PRO A 99 -46.33 -53.32 -50.34
N PRO A 100 -46.62 -53.14 -49.04
CA PRO A 100 -47.37 -51.98 -48.55
C PRO A 100 -46.67 -50.66 -48.83
N LYS A 101 -47.44 -49.60 -49.11
CA LYS A 101 -46.95 -48.21 -49.17
C LYS A 101 -47.53 -47.45 -47.98
N LEU A 102 -46.67 -46.83 -47.17
CA LEU A 102 -47.08 -46.18 -45.93
C LEU A 102 -47.00 -44.65 -46.02
N ILE A 103 -47.99 -43.98 -45.45
CA ILE A 103 -47.97 -42.55 -45.15
C ILE A 103 -48.24 -42.34 -43.65
N THR A 104 -47.62 -41.33 -43.06
CA THR A 104 -47.80 -40.98 -41.65
C THR A 104 -48.22 -39.52 -41.51
N ASP A 105 -49.03 -39.23 -40.49
CA ASP A 105 -49.38 -37.88 -40.06
C ASP A 105 -49.16 -37.77 -38.54
N PRO A 106 -48.18 -36.99 -38.07
CA PRO A 106 -47.26 -36.13 -38.83
C PRO A 106 -46.22 -36.89 -39.68
N GLU A 107 -45.66 -36.22 -40.70
CA GLU A 107 -44.53 -36.73 -41.50
C GLU A 107 -43.19 -36.23 -40.94
N GLY A 108 -42.19 -37.12 -40.86
CA GLY A 108 -40.83 -36.76 -40.46
C GLY A 108 -40.70 -36.61 -38.95
N GLU A 109 -40.95 -35.41 -38.42
CA GLU A 109 -40.79 -35.10 -37.00
C GLU A 109 -41.97 -34.29 -36.44
N PHE A 110 -42.19 -34.38 -35.14
CA PHE A 110 -43.13 -33.54 -34.41
C PHE A 110 -42.61 -33.17 -33.03
N TYR A 111 -43.20 -32.12 -32.46
CA TYR A 111 -42.76 -31.51 -31.21
C TYR A 111 -43.85 -31.62 -30.15
N PHE A 112 -43.48 -32.03 -28.93
CA PHE A 112 -44.41 -32.13 -27.81
C PHE A 112 -43.83 -31.63 -26.49
N GLN A 113 -44.71 -31.28 -25.55
CA GLN A 113 -44.39 -30.83 -24.18
C GLN A 113 -45.13 -31.67 -23.14
N ASP A 114 -44.79 -31.47 -21.86
CA ASP A 114 -45.44 -32.14 -20.74
C ASP A 114 -46.96 -31.94 -20.77
N GLY A 115 -47.69 -33.05 -20.69
CA GLY A 115 -49.15 -33.10 -20.65
C GLY A 115 -49.85 -33.06 -22.01
N GLU A 116 -49.13 -32.88 -23.11
CA GLU A 116 -49.73 -32.93 -24.45
C GLU A 116 -50.13 -34.36 -24.85
N ASN A 117 -51.16 -34.48 -25.68
CA ASN A 117 -51.59 -35.76 -26.22
C ASN A 117 -50.97 -35.99 -27.59
N ILE A 118 -50.08 -36.96 -27.71
CA ILE A 118 -49.45 -37.34 -28.98
C ILE A 118 -50.44 -38.21 -29.76
N LYS A 119 -50.63 -37.89 -31.05
CA LYS A 119 -51.39 -38.71 -32.00
C LYS A 119 -50.59 -38.85 -33.28
N ILE A 120 -50.32 -40.09 -33.68
CA ILE A 120 -49.62 -40.40 -34.93
C ILE A 120 -50.50 -41.38 -35.72
N GLU A 121 -50.96 -40.95 -36.88
CA GLU A 121 -51.74 -41.79 -37.79
C GLU A 121 -50.81 -42.42 -38.83
N CYS A 122 -50.93 -43.72 -39.05
CA CYS A 122 -50.29 -44.42 -40.16
C CYS A 122 -51.34 -45.04 -41.07
N LYS A 123 -51.25 -44.78 -42.38
CA LYS A 123 -52.15 -45.34 -43.39
C LYS A 123 -51.36 -46.18 -44.38
N SER A 124 -51.87 -47.37 -44.68
CA SER A 124 -51.43 -48.15 -45.83
C SER A 124 -52.23 -47.70 -47.05
N VAL A 125 -51.55 -47.24 -48.10
CA VAL A 125 -52.18 -46.80 -49.35
C VAL A 125 -51.96 -47.80 -50.47
N GLY A 126 -52.94 -47.94 -51.36
CA GLY A 126 -52.95 -48.91 -52.46
C GLY A 126 -53.85 -50.12 -52.20
N ASN A 127 -53.86 -51.07 -53.13
CA ASN A 127 -54.62 -52.32 -53.00
C ASN A 127 -53.89 -53.33 -52.11
N THR A 128 -53.70 -52.98 -50.84
CA THR A 128 -52.91 -53.78 -49.89
C THR A 128 -53.72 -54.04 -48.63
N ASN A 129 -54.12 -55.29 -48.37
CA ASN A 129 -54.66 -55.70 -47.08
C ASN A 129 -53.49 -55.95 -46.11
N ALA A 130 -52.82 -54.87 -45.72
CA ALA A 130 -51.63 -54.94 -44.86
C ALA A 130 -52.02 -54.86 -43.38
N ASN A 131 -51.41 -55.70 -42.56
CA ASN A 131 -51.52 -55.61 -41.11
C ASN A 131 -50.56 -54.53 -40.60
N LEU A 132 -51.10 -53.51 -39.92
CA LEU A 132 -50.33 -52.39 -39.38
C LEU A 132 -49.98 -52.60 -37.90
N SER A 133 -48.76 -52.24 -37.51
CA SER A 133 -48.28 -52.25 -36.13
C SER A 133 -47.34 -51.06 -35.87
N TRP A 134 -47.33 -50.58 -34.62
CA TRP A 134 -46.39 -49.55 -34.18
C TRP A 134 -45.24 -50.16 -33.37
N GLU A 135 -44.05 -49.59 -33.54
CA GLU A 135 -42.88 -49.83 -32.70
C GLU A 135 -42.41 -48.47 -32.16
N PHE A 136 -42.08 -48.40 -30.87
CA PHE A 136 -41.48 -47.22 -30.23
C PHE A 136 -40.10 -47.60 -29.69
N ASN A 137 -39.05 -46.89 -30.11
CA ASN A 137 -37.66 -47.17 -29.73
C ASN A 137 -37.30 -48.67 -29.89
N SER A 138 -37.73 -49.27 -31.01
CA SER A 138 -37.50 -50.68 -31.36
C SER A 138 -38.17 -51.72 -30.44
N LEU A 139 -39.12 -51.29 -29.59
CA LEU A 139 -39.99 -52.17 -28.81
C LEU A 139 -41.41 -52.11 -29.36
N ILE A 140 -42.09 -53.27 -29.38
CA ILE A 140 -43.49 -53.34 -29.80
C ILE A 140 -44.32 -52.50 -28.83
N ALA A 141 -45.10 -51.58 -29.40
CA ALA A 141 -45.91 -50.60 -28.69
C ALA A 141 -47.22 -51.24 -28.13
N GLU A 142 -47.14 -52.33 -27.37
CA GLU A 142 -48.32 -53.03 -26.81
C GLU A 142 -49.03 -52.25 -25.68
N GLN A 143 -48.40 -51.18 -25.16
CA GLN A 143 -48.90 -50.40 -24.02
C GLN A 143 -49.67 -49.13 -24.41
N PHE A 144 -49.87 -48.87 -25.69
CA PHE A 144 -50.47 -47.64 -26.18
C PHE A 144 -51.90 -47.84 -26.67
N TYR A 145 -52.69 -46.77 -26.65
CA TYR A 145 -54.05 -46.82 -27.18
C TYR A 145 -54.00 -46.80 -28.70
N GLU A 146 -54.28 -47.95 -29.31
CA GLU A 146 -54.39 -48.11 -30.75
C GLU A 146 -55.86 -48.04 -31.17
N THR A 147 -56.17 -47.17 -32.12
CA THR A 147 -57.47 -47.20 -32.82
C THR A 147 -57.21 -47.64 -34.25
N SER A 148 -57.90 -48.70 -34.70
CA SER A 148 -57.69 -49.31 -36.02
C SER A 148 -58.92 -49.12 -36.90
N ASP A 149 -58.68 -48.76 -38.15
CA ASP A 149 -59.58 -48.96 -39.29
C ASP A 149 -58.96 -50.04 -40.22
N ASP A 150 -59.66 -50.45 -41.28
CA ASP A 150 -59.21 -51.50 -42.22
C ASP A 150 -57.89 -51.14 -42.95
N GLN A 151 -57.54 -49.85 -43.06
CA GLN A 151 -56.33 -49.36 -43.75
C GLN A 151 -55.49 -48.37 -42.93
N SER A 152 -55.90 -48.02 -41.71
CA SER A 152 -55.19 -47.05 -40.87
C SER A 152 -55.07 -47.51 -39.43
N LYS A 153 -53.99 -47.07 -38.78
CA LYS A 153 -53.73 -47.35 -37.38
C LYS A 153 -53.16 -46.12 -36.68
N ILE A 154 -53.90 -45.65 -35.67
CA ILE A 154 -53.56 -44.43 -34.91
C ILE A 154 -52.95 -44.82 -33.57
N LEU A 155 -51.74 -44.33 -33.31
CA LEU A 155 -51.06 -44.39 -32.02
C LEU A 155 -51.45 -43.15 -31.19
N SER A 156 -52.01 -43.35 -30.00
CA SER A 156 -52.34 -42.25 -29.06
C SER A 156 -51.63 -42.41 -27.71
N ILE A 157 -50.93 -41.35 -27.30
CA ILE A 157 -50.22 -41.27 -26.01
C ILE A 157 -50.77 -40.06 -25.24
N PRO A 158 -51.66 -40.27 -24.26
CA PRO A 158 -52.19 -39.17 -23.48
C PRO A 158 -51.16 -38.69 -22.44
N ASN A 159 -51.17 -37.39 -22.14
CA ASN A 159 -50.39 -36.81 -21.05
C ASN A 159 -48.88 -37.14 -21.17
N ALA A 160 -48.31 -36.89 -22.34
CA ALA A 160 -46.94 -37.23 -22.66
C ALA A 160 -45.93 -36.45 -21.78
N ASP A 161 -44.79 -37.06 -21.51
CA ASP A 161 -43.62 -36.47 -20.86
C ASP A 161 -42.35 -36.83 -21.65
N LYS A 162 -41.19 -36.29 -21.22
CA LYS A 162 -39.89 -36.47 -21.87
C LYS A 162 -39.52 -37.92 -22.22
N ARG A 163 -40.03 -38.93 -21.52
CA ARG A 163 -39.70 -40.35 -21.78
C ARG A 163 -40.27 -40.87 -23.09
N TRP A 164 -41.27 -40.19 -23.66
CA TRP A 164 -41.83 -40.51 -24.97
C TRP A 164 -41.05 -39.89 -26.13
N GLU A 165 -39.93 -39.20 -25.85
CA GLU A 165 -39.02 -38.79 -26.91
C GLU A 165 -38.39 -40.02 -27.58
N GLY A 166 -38.41 -40.04 -28.92
CA GLY A 166 -37.86 -41.17 -29.65
C GLY A 166 -38.40 -41.34 -31.06
N THR A 167 -38.08 -42.49 -31.64
CA THR A 167 -38.50 -42.85 -33.00
C THR A 167 -39.70 -43.78 -32.94
N TYR A 168 -40.76 -43.38 -33.61
CA TYR A 168 -41.99 -44.15 -33.82
C TYR A 168 -41.97 -44.75 -35.21
N ILE A 169 -42.00 -46.07 -35.31
CA ILE A 169 -41.93 -46.79 -36.58
C ILE A 169 -43.28 -47.45 -36.82
N CYS A 170 -43.97 -47.00 -37.87
CA CYS A 170 -45.11 -47.75 -38.38
C CYS A 170 -44.60 -48.86 -39.29
N VAL A 171 -45.06 -50.07 -39.04
CA VAL A 171 -44.72 -51.26 -39.81
C VAL A 171 -46.00 -51.80 -40.44
N ALA A 172 -45.94 -52.10 -41.73
CA ALA A 172 -47.02 -52.78 -42.45
C ALA A 172 -46.50 -54.07 -43.10
N VAL A 173 -47.23 -55.15 -42.92
CA VAL A 173 -46.91 -56.47 -43.49
C VAL A 173 -48.11 -56.99 -44.25
N ASN A 174 -47.91 -57.38 -45.50
CA ASN A 174 -48.88 -58.16 -46.28
C ASN A 174 -48.21 -59.40 -46.87
N GLU A 175 -48.95 -60.17 -47.68
CA GLU A 175 -48.43 -61.39 -48.29
C GLU A 175 -47.24 -61.13 -49.22
N ALA A 176 -47.12 -59.94 -49.82
CA ALA A 176 -46.04 -59.62 -50.77
C ALA A 176 -44.77 -59.06 -50.10
N GLY A 177 -44.87 -58.51 -48.88
CA GLY A 177 -43.68 -58.00 -48.18
C GLY A 177 -43.98 -57.14 -46.95
N LYS A 178 -42.91 -56.49 -46.47
CA LYS A 178 -42.91 -55.59 -45.30
C LYS A 178 -42.45 -54.20 -45.73
N ALA A 179 -43.13 -53.17 -45.22
CA ALA A 179 -42.72 -51.77 -45.33
C ALA A 179 -42.72 -51.11 -43.95
N HIS A 180 -41.95 -50.03 -43.81
CA HIS A 180 -41.93 -49.23 -42.60
C HIS A 180 -41.80 -47.73 -42.93
N LYS A 181 -42.27 -46.88 -42.02
CA LYS A 181 -42.12 -45.43 -42.07
C LYS A 181 -41.84 -44.92 -40.66
N GLU A 182 -40.86 -44.03 -40.53
CA GLU A 182 -40.40 -43.50 -39.24
C GLU A 182 -40.92 -42.07 -39.02
N VAL A 183 -41.26 -41.78 -37.77
CA VAL A 183 -41.63 -40.45 -37.27
C VAL A 183 -40.86 -40.18 -35.99
N MET A 184 -40.16 -39.05 -35.90
CA MET A 184 -39.41 -38.65 -34.71
C MET A 184 -40.25 -37.75 -33.82
N GLY A 185 -40.52 -38.17 -32.58
CA GLY A 185 -41.10 -37.31 -31.56
C GLY A 185 -40.01 -36.63 -30.76
N ILE A 186 -39.94 -35.30 -30.82
CA ILE A 186 -38.93 -34.48 -30.14
C ILE A 186 -39.59 -33.79 -28.94
N TYR A 187 -38.99 -33.98 -27.76
CA TYR A 187 -39.42 -33.27 -26.56
C TYR A 187 -38.89 -31.83 -26.61
N LEU A 188 -39.79 -30.85 -26.46
CA LEU A 188 -39.42 -29.44 -26.42
C LEU A 188 -38.84 -29.09 -25.06
N GLU A 189 -37.56 -28.73 -25.05
CA GLU A 189 -36.94 -28.11 -23.88
C GLU A 189 -37.08 -26.59 -24.00
N PRO A 190 -37.68 -25.90 -23.01
CA PRO A 190 -37.91 -24.47 -23.09
C PRO A 190 -36.59 -23.71 -23.24
N PRO A 191 -36.58 -22.58 -23.97
CA PRO A 191 -35.38 -21.75 -24.05
C PRO A 191 -35.02 -21.23 -22.66
N ILE A 192 -33.73 -21.25 -22.34
CA ILE A 192 -33.17 -20.63 -21.14
C ILE A 192 -32.05 -19.72 -21.61
N ALA A 193 -32.15 -18.44 -21.31
CA ALA A 193 -31.13 -17.45 -21.59
C ALA A 193 -30.55 -16.91 -20.27
N GLU A 194 -29.23 -16.90 -20.16
CA GLU A 194 -28.47 -16.42 -19.00
C GLU A 194 -27.42 -15.39 -19.46
N PRO A 195 -27.02 -14.43 -18.59
CA PRO A 195 -27.45 -14.25 -17.20
C PRO A 195 -28.84 -13.61 -17.08
N LEU A 196 -29.58 -13.91 -15.99
CA LEU A 196 -30.88 -13.30 -15.74
C LEU A 196 -30.79 -11.80 -15.46
N ASP A 197 -29.76 -11.39 -14.71
CA ASP A 197 -29.38 -10.01 -14.46
C ASP A 197 -27.85 -9.95 -14.34
N MET A 198 -27.23 -9.04 -15.10
CA MET A 198 -25.80 -8.75 -15.03
C MET A 198 -25.61 -7.23 -15.08
N TYR A 199 -24.66 -6.73 -14.30
CA TYR A 199 -24.38 -5.30 -14.18
C TYR A 199 -22.94 -5.05 -14.61
N MET A 200 -22.73 -4.09 -15.50
CA MET A 200 -21.42 -3.79 -16.08
C MET A 200 -21.24 -2.29 -16.23
N ALA A 201 -20.10 -1.76 -15.81
CA ALA A 201 -19.64 -0.42 -16.17
C ALA A 201 -18.57 -0.51 -17.26
N ILE A 202 -18.70 0.32 -18.30
CA ILE A 202 -17.78 0.36 -19.44
C ILE A 202 -17.16 1.75 -19.53
N LYS A 203 -15.85 1.81 -19.76
CA LYS A 203 -15.16 3.09 -19.91
C LYS A 203 -15.55 3.76 -21.22
N GLU A 204 -15.59 5.09 -21.22
CA GLU A 204 -15.83 5.87 -22.44
C GLU A 204 -14.81 5.53 -23.54
N GLY A 205 -15.31 5.24 -24.74
CA GLY A 205 -14.54 4.86 -25.92
C GLY A 205 -14.16 3.38 -26.02
N ASP A 206 -14.35 2.60 -24.95
CA ASP A 206 -14.02 1.16 -24.97
C ASP A 206 -15.11 0.32 -25.65
N GLU A 207 -14.78 -0.95 -25.94
CA GLU A 207 -15.72 -1.95 -26.48
C GLU A 207 -16.43 -2.68 -25.32
N ALA A 208 -17.76 -2.66 -25.29
CA ALA A 208 -18.54 -3.51 -24.41
C ALA A 208 -18.79 -4.87 -25.08
N VAL A 209 -18.56 -5.97 -24.37
CA VAL A 209 -18.84 -7.32 -24.86
C VAL A 209 -19.83 -8.01 -23.92
N LEU A 210 -21.02 -8.30 -24.42
CA LEU A 210 -22.10 -8.93 -23.69
C LEU A 210 -22.26 -10.37 -24.17
N GLU A 211 -22.14 -11.33 -23.26
CA GLU A 211 -22.19 -12.77 -23.58
C GLU A 211 -23.45 -13.40 -22.97
N CYS A 212 -24.30 -13.93 -23.85
CA CYS A 212 -25.55 -14.58 -23.50
C CYS A 212 -25.43 -16.09 -23.73
N SER A 213 -25.62 -16.87 -22.67
CA SER A 213 -25.68 -18.33 -22.75
C SER A 213 -27.11 -18.76 -23.00
N VAL A 214 -27.36 -19.47 -24.12
CA VAL A 214 -28.70 -19.93 -24.50
C VAL A 214 -28.73 -21.46 -24.63
N SER A 215 -29.68 -22.07 -23.93
CA SER A 215 -30.02 -23.50 -24.06
C SER A 215 -31.49 -23.67 -24.43
N GLY A 216 -31.86 -24.86 -24.91
CA GLY A 216 -33.21 -25.19 -25.36
C GLY A 216 -33.18 -26.17 -26.53
N LYS A 217 -34.27 -26.91 -26.71
CA LYS A 217 -34.41 -27.91 -27.77
C LYS A 217 -35.75 -27.75 -28.47
N PRO A 218 -35.76 -27.63 -29.82
CA PRO A 218 -34.66 -27.29 -30.72
C PRO A 218 -33.85 -26.05 -30.34
N LYS A 219 -32.67 -25.89 -30.95
CA LYS A 219 -31.79 -24.74 -30.72
C LYS A 219 -32.59 -23.43 -30.92
N PRO A 220 -32.73 -22.59 -29.88
CA PRO A 220 -33.50 -21.35 -29.99
C PRO A 220 -32.85 -20.34 -30.95
N SER A 221 -33.68 -19.48 -31.53
CA SER A 221 -33.21 -18.28 -32.22
C SER A 221 -32.91 -17.16 -31.21
N ILE A 222 -31.91 -16.33 -31.48
CA ILE A 222 -31.44 -15.30 -30.54
C ILE A 222 -31.53 -13.93 -31.21
N SER A 223 -32.04 -12.95 -30.47
CA SER A 223 -32.16 -11.56 -30.90
C SER A 223 -31.80 -10.62 -29.76
N TRP A 224 -31.07 -9.55 -30.05
CA TRP A 224 -30.59 -8.60 -29.06
C TRP A 224 -31.40 -7.31 -29.10
N PHE A 225 -31.63 -6.72 -27.93
CA PHE A 225 -32.36 -5.48 -27.75
C PHE A 225 -31.57 -4.50 -26.89
N HIS A 226 -31.63 -3.21 -27.21
CA HIS A 226 -31.17 -2.12 -26.34
C HIS A 226 -32.34 -1.21 -26.04
N ASN A 227 -32.64 -1.02 -24.75
CA ASN A 227 -33.77 -0.22 -24.29
C ASN A 227 -35.10 -0.59 -25.01
N LYS A 228 -35.33 -1.90 -25.18
CA LYS A 228 -36.49 -2.53 -25.87
C LYS A 228 -36.53 -2.37 -27.39
N ASN A 229 -35.52 -1.75 -28.01
CA ASN A 229 -35.41 -1.68 -29.47
C ASN A 229 -34.55 -2.81 -29.99
N LEU A 230 -35.01 -3.50 -31.04
CA LEU A 230 -34.25 -4.56 -31.69
C LEU A 230 -32.95 -3.98 -32.27
N LEU A 231 -31.83 -4.63 -31.94
CA LEU A 231 -30.52 -4.27 -32.46
C LEU A 231 -30.24 -4.99 -33.77
N GLU A 232 -29.80 -4.24 -34.77
CA GLU A 232 -29.29 -4.76 -36.02
C GLU A 232 -27.76 -4.63 -36.08
N ASN A 233 -27.13 -5.46 -36.91
CA ASN A 233 -25.70 -5.38 -37.15
C ASN A 233 -25.34 -4.06 -37.87
N THR A 234 -24.56 -3.21 -37.20
CA THR A 234 -24.12 -1.90 -37.68
C THR A 234 -22.61 -1.75 -37.45
N GLU A 235 -22.03 -0.56 -37.64
CA GLU A 235 -20.65 -0.28 -37.18
C GLU A 235 -20.57 -0.19 -35.66
N LYS A 236 -21.64 0.29 -35.01
CA LYS A 236 -21.76 0.44 -33.56
C LYS A 236 -22.01 -0.89 -32.85
N TYR A 237 -22.88 -1.73 -33.41
CA TYR A 237 -23.32 -2.99 -32.82
C TYR A 237 -22.93 -4.17 -33.71
N LYS A 238 -22.26 -5.19 -33.15
CA LYS A 238 -21.96 -6.45 -33.85
C LYS A 238 -22.39 -7.65 -33.02
N VAL A 239 -23.34 -8.41 -33.55
CA VAL A 239 -23.78 -9.71 -33.03
C VAL A 239 -22.95 -10.81 -33.68
N SER A 240 -22.49 -11.77 -32.87
CA SER A 240 -21.75 -12.96 -33.34
C SER A 240 -22.59 -13.83 -34.30
N GLN A 241 -21.93 -14.69 -35.08
CA GLN A 241 -22.63 -15.58 -36.03
C GLN A 241 -23.61 -16.54 -35.37
N ASP A 242 -23.34 -16.96 -34.13
CA ASP A 242 -24.21 -17.82 -33.34
C ASP A 242 -25.26 -17.05 -32.52
N GLY A 243 -25.22 -15.72 -32.53
CA GLY A 243 -26.14 -14.84 -31.79
C GLY A 243 -25.82 -14.69 -30.30
N LEU A 244 -24.84 -15.42 -29.77
CA LEU A 244 -24.58 -15.51 -28.33
C LEU A 244 -23.79 -14.32 -27.76
N SER A 245 -23.14 -13.51 -28.59
CA SER A 245 -22.38 -12.36 -28.12
C SER A 245 -22.75 -11.09 -28.88
N LEU A 246 -22.91 -9.99 -28.15
CA LEU A 246 -23.07 -8.64 -28.68
C LEU A 246 -21.85 -7.79 -28.31
N ARG A 247 -21.25 -7.16 -29.32
CA ARG A 247 -20.18 -6.16 -29.17
C ARG A 247 -20.75 -4.77 -29.44
N VAL A 248 -20.49 -3.83 -28.53
CA VAL A 248 -20.83 -2.41 -28.66
C VAL A 248 -19.53 -1.63 -28.73
N PHE A 249 -19.22 -1.01 -29.86
CA PHE A 249 -17.97 -0.28 -30.08
C PHE A 249 -18.07 1.16 -29.59
N ASP A 250 -16.94 1.76 -29.17
CA ASP A 250 -16.84 3.19 -28.85
C ASP A 250 -17.91 3.63 -27.84
N PHE A 251 -17.96 2.96 -26.68
CA PHE A 251 -19.05 3.10 -25.71
C PHE A 251 -19.15 4.54 -25.16
N SER A 252 -20.37 5.05 -25.04
CA SER A 252 -20.66 6.44 -24.64
C SER A 252 -21.92 6.51 -23.77
N SER A 253 -22.23 7.69 -23.24
CA SER A 253 -23.42 7.89 -22.39
C SER A 253 -24.76 7.57 -23.08
N THR A 254 -24.83 7.61 -24.41
CA THR A 254 -26.05 7.23 -25.15
C THR A 254 -26.25 5.72 -25.26
N ASP A 255 -25.21 4.95 -24.98
CA ASP A 255 -25.22 3.48 -25.07
C ASP A 255 -25.58 2.84 -23.73
N GLU A 256 -25.68 3.63 -22.66
CA GLU A 256 -26.13 3.18 -21.35
C GLU A 256 -27.56 2.62 -21.41
N GLY A 257 -27.86 1.73 -20.48
CA GLY A 257 -29.19 1.17 -20.27
C GLY A 257 -29.25 -0.34 -20.34
N SER A 258 -30.44 -0.84 -20.65
CA SER A 258 -30.75 -2.26 -20.56
C SER A 258 -30.52 -2.95 -21.90
N TYR A 259 -29.66 -3.96 -21.91
CA TYR A 259 -29.48 -4.86 -23.04
C TYR A 259 -30.12 -6.21 -22.71
N GLU A 260 -30.87 -6.76 -23.65
CA GLU A 260 -31.56 -8.05 -23.48
C GLU A 260 -31.27 -8.96 -24.66
N CYS A 261 -30.83 -10.18 -24.40
CA CYS A 261 -30.80 -11.26 -25.39
C CYS A 261 -32.07 -12.09 -25.23
N ILE A 262 -32.93 -12.10 -26.24
CA ILE A 262 -34.17 -12.87 -26.25
C ILE A 262 -33.95 -14.14 -27.06
N ALA A 263 -34.04 -15.28 -26.37
CA ALA A 263 -34.02 -16.62 -26.95
C ALA A 263 -35.45 -17.10 -27.20
N ARG A 264 -35.81 -17.33 -28.47
CA ARG A 264 -37.12 -17.85 -28.89
C ARG A 264 -37.03 -19.27 -29.39
N GLY A 265 -37.71 -20.18 -28.69
CA GLY A 265 -37.89 -21.58 -29.07
C GLY A 265 -39.18 -21.78 -29.88
N PRO A 266 -39.52 -23.03 -30.24
CA PRO A 266 -40.79 -23.32 -30.91
C PRO A 266 -42.00 -22.99 -30.04
N LYS A 267 -43.16 -22.84 -30.69
CA LYS A 267 -44.44 -22.47 -30.06
C LYS A 267 -44.40 -21.14 -29.30
N GLU A 268 -43.58 -20.18 -29.75
CA GLU A 268 -43.44 -18.83 -29.14
C GLU A 268 -43.01 -18.87 -27.66
N THR A 269 -42.34 -19.93 -27.24
CA THR A 269 -41.68 -19.95 -25.93
C THR A 269 -40.47 -19.03 -25.97
N GLU A 270 -40.33 -18.15 -24.99
CA GLU A 270 -39.21 -17.22 -24.92
C GLU A 270 -38.60 -17.14 -23.52
N SER A 271 -37.30 -16.86 -23.49
CA SER A 271 -36.55 -16.53 -22.28
C SER A 271 -35.59 -15.39 -22.61
N LYS A 272 -35.20 -14.64 -21.59
CA LYS A 272 -34.33 -13.48 -21.74
C LYS A 272 -33.17 -13.51 -20.77
N GLY A 273 -31.98 -13.21 -21.29
CA GLY A 273 -30.86 -12.76 -20.48
C GLY A 273 -30.79 -11.24 -20.49
N ALA A 274 -30.41 -10.63 -19.37
CA ALA A 274 -30.42 -9.18 -19.21
C ALA A 274 -29.11 -8.63 -18.65
N PHE A 275 -28.72 -7.48 -19.19
CA PHE A 275 -27.54 -6.72 -18.80
C PHE A 275 -27.94 -5.27 -18.56
N GLN A 276 -27.54 -4.70 -17.43
CA GLN A 276 -27.59 -3.27 -17.16
C GLN A 276 -26.19 -2.71 -17.34
N VAL A 277 -26.02 -1.89 -18.37
CA VAL A 277 -24.71 -1.35 -18.76
C VAL A 277 -24.70 0.15 -18.53
N ILE A 278 -23.70 0.64 -17.82
CA ILE A 278 -23.53 2.07 -17.52
C ILE A 278 -22.15 2.56 -17.95
N LEU A 279 -21.99 3.88 -18.04
CA LEU A 279 -20.70 4.50 -18.31
C LEU A 279 -19.88 4.57 -17.00
N GLY A 280 -18.73 3.89 -17.00
CA GLY A 280 -17.78 3.94 -15.89
C GLY A 280 -17.05 5.27 -15.85
N THR A 281 -17.05 5.91 -14.68
CA THR A 281 -16.39 7.22 -14.46
C THR A 281 -15.48 7.19 -13.23
N PRO A 282 -14.46 8.05 -13.16
CA PRO A 282 -13.64 8.21 -11.96
C PRO A 282 -14.49 8.58 -10.73
N PRO A 283 -14.05 8.22 -9.51
CA PRO A 283 -14.83 8.47 -8.30
C PRO A 283 -15.11 9.96 -8.10
N LYS A 284 -16.37 10.32 -7.82
CA LYS A 284 -16.73 11.69 -7.46
C LYS A 284 -16.47 11.94 -5.97
N PRO A 285 -15.98 13.13 -5.57
CA PRO A 285 -15.75 13.41 -4.15
C PRO A 285 -17.06 13.66 -3.38
N LYS A 286 -17.23 12.99 -2.24
CA LYS A 286 -18.32 13.23 -1.28
C LYS A 286 -17.88 14.06 -0.09
N HIS A 287 -16.73 13.69 0.48
CA HIS A 287 -16.07 14.44 1.55
C HIS A 287 -14.68 14.78 1.09
N MET A 288 -14.37 16.07 1.15
CA MET A 288 -13.10 16.62 0.69
C MET A 288 -12.36 17.14 1.91
N PRO A 289 -11.04 16.91 1.99
CA PRO A 289 -10.23 17.56 3.00
C PRO A 289 -10.19 19.07 2.72
N SER A 290 -10.08 19.85 3.79
CA SER A 290 -9.97 21.31 3.71
C SER A 290 -8.64 21.74 4.30
N ASP A 291 -8.06 22.81 3.76
CA ASP A 291 -6.88 23.45 4.31
C ASP A 291 -7.03 23.64 5.81
N SER A 292 -6.01 23.24 6.57
CA SER A 292 -6.12 23.07 8.01
C SER A 292 -4.84 23.49 8.70
N THR A 293 -4.99 23.94 9.94
CA THR A 293 -3.88 24.27 10.82
C THR A 293 -3.94 23.38 12.05
N ILE A 294 -2.85 22.67 12.37
CA ILE A 294 -2.77 21.86 13.60
C ILE A 294 -1.55 22.25 14.44
N ASN A 295 -1.61 22.00 15.75
CA ASN A 295 -0.48 22.31 16.62
C ASN A 295 0.65 21.30 16.49
N LEU A 296 1.91 21.73 16.61
CA LEU A 296 3.07 20.87 16.84
C LEU A 296 2.79 19.94 18.03
N TRP A 297 3.16 18.66 17.89
CA TRP A 297 2.86 17.55 18.79
C TRP A 297 1.36 17.23 18.96
N GLY A 298 0.48 17.91 18.24
CA GLY A 298 -0.96 17.68 18.21
C GLY A 298 -1.37 16.52 17.28
N GLU A 299 -2.67 16.38 17.10
CA GLU A 299 -3.28 15.38 16.21
C GLU A 299 -4.32 16.04 15.28
N GLY A 300 -4.48 15.47 14.08
CA GLY A 300 -5.40 15.96 13.05
C GLY A 300 -6.05 14.82 12.26
N TRP A 301 -7.32 14.99 11.88
CA TRP A 301 -8.09 14.02 11.11
C TRP A 301 -8.66 14.69 9.87
N PHE A 302 -8.22 14.22 8.71
CA PHE A 302 -8.55 14.83 7.43
C PHE A 302 -9.39 13.85 6.62
N PRO A 303 -10.70 14.09 6.50
CA PRO A 303 -11.59 13.18 5.79
C PRO A 303 -11.37 13.27 4.29
N CYS A 304 -11.39 12.12 3.64
CA CYS A 304 -11.51 12.03 2.20
C CYS A 304 -12.38 10.82 1.87
N ALA A 305 -13.46 11.03 1.12
CA ALA A 305 -14.37 9.97 0.75
C ALA A 305 -14.99 10.23 -0.62
N ALA A 306 -15.16 9.16 -1.39
CA ALA A 306 -15.90 9.18 -2.64
C ALA A 306 -17.43 9.12 -2.40
N GLU A 307 -18.20 9.56 -3.39
CA GLU A 307 -19.64 9.36 -3.45
C GLU A 307 -19.94 7.87 -3.62
N THR A 308 -20.42 7.26 -2.53
CA THR A 308 -20.97 5.91 -2.57
C THR A 308 -22.37 5.98 -3.16
N GLU A 309 -22.51 5.77 -4.46
CA GLU A 309 -23.82 5.49 -5.04
C GLU A 309 -24.27 4.09 -4.59
N ASN A 310 -25.58 3.86 -4.42
CA ASN A 310 -26.13 2.51 -4.15
C ASN A 310 -25.75 1.46 -5.23
N ASN A 311 -25.12 1.93 -6.30
CA ASN A 311 -24.64 1.20 -7.45
C ASN A 311 -23.35 0.40 -7.19
N GLU A 312 -22.49 0.71 -6.20
CA GLU A 312 -21.22 -0.04 -5.98
C GLU A 312 -21.38 -1.52 -5.59
N ILE A 313 -22.57 -1.92 -5.13
CA ILE A 313 -22.89 -3.33 -4.87
C ILE A 313 -23.15 -4.06 -6.18
N LEU A 314 -23.78 -3.37 -7.13
CA LEU A 314 -24.13 -3.90 -8.45
C LEU A 314 -22.95 -3.79 -9.43
N TYR A 315 -22.13 -2.74 -9.32
CA TYR A 315 -20.97 -2.45 -10.15
C TYR A 315 -19.69 -2.39 -9.28
N PRO A 316 -19.08 -3.54 -8.94
CA PRO A 316 -17.89 -3.60 -8.09
C PRO A 316 -16.69 -2.78 -8.60
N GLU A 317 -16.54 -2.66 -9.91
CA GLU A 317 -15.50 -1.91 -10.62
C GLU A 317 -15.57 -0.38 -10.38
N LEU A 318 -16.70 0.14 -9.89
CA LEU A 318 -16.82 1.54 -9.50
C LEU A 318 -16.24 1.85 -8.12
N ARG A 319 -15.94 0.84 -7.30
CA ARG A 319 -15.48 1.04 -5.92
C ARG A 319 -14.17 1.81 -5.86
N ALA A 320 -14.19 2.92 -5.13
CA ALA A 320 -13.03 3.77 -4.97
C ALA A 320 -12.05 3.22 -3.93
N HIS A 321 -10.78 3.12 -4.30
CA HIS A 321 -9.66 2.99 -3.40
C HIS A 321 -9.15 4.37 -3.01
N ILE A 322 -9.07 4.64 -1.71
CA ILE A 322 -8.65 5.94 -1.16
C ILE A 322 -7.21 5.82 -0.66
N SER A 323 -6.35 6.72 -1.12
CA SER A 323 -4.94 6.81 -0.72
C SER A 323 -4.51 8.25 -0.49
N TRP A 324 -3.43 8.42 0.27
CA TRP A 324 -2.88 9.73 0.61
C TRP A 324 -1.38 9.79 0.34
N ARG A 325 -0.90 10.96 -0.08
CA ARG A 325 0.54 11.25 -0.26
C ARG A 325 0.84 12.71 -0.05
N LYS A 326 2.10 13.07 0.22
CA LYS A 326 2.56 14.46 0.12
C LYS A 326 2.77 14.84 -1.35
N ALA A 327 2.40 16.06 -1.72
CA ALA A 327 2.62 16.59 -3.07
C ALA A 327 4.11 16.63 -3.44
N THR A 328 4.99 16.78 -2.45
CA THR A 328 6.45 16.74 -2.61
C THR A 328 7.00 15.36 -2.99
N GLY A 329 6.20 14.30 -2.87
CA GLY A 329 6.63 12.90 -3.09
C GLY A 329 7.35 12.28 -1.89
N ILE A 330 7.55 13.01 -0.79
CA ILE A 330 8.12 12.46 0.45
C ILE A 330 7.14 11.44 1.04
N PRO A 331 7.58 10.20 1.35
CA PRO A 331 6.71 9.19 1.93
C PRO A 331 6.12 9.63 3.28
N LEU A 332 4.86 9.25 3.53
CA LEU A 332 4.22 9.43 4.83
C LEU A 332 4.91 8.55 5.89
N ASP A 333 5.22 9.12 7.05
CA ASP A 333 5.79 8.36 8.18
C ASP A 333 4.70 7.44 8.78
N PRO A 334 4.81 6.10 8.66
CA PRO A 334 3.77 5.17 9.10
C PRO A 334 3.58 5.12 10.62
N LYS A 335 4.51 5.69 11.41
CA LYS A 335 4.33 5.79 12.87
C LYS A 335 3.32 6.87 13.24
N ARG A 336 3.25 7.94 12.44
CA ARG A 336 2.49 9.16 12.76
C ARG A 336 1.30 9.37 11.82
N HIS A 337 1.41 8.95 10.57
CA HIS A 337 0.37 9.03 9.54
C HIS A 337 -0.34 7.67 9.42
N LYS A 338 -1.66 7.66 9.60
CA LYS A 338 -2.50 6.48 9.43
C LYS A 338 -3.70 6.81 8.56
N VAL A 339 -3.86 6.11 7.46
CA VAL A 339 -5.10 6.18 6.65
C VAL A 339 -6.05 5.11 7.17
N LEU A 340 -7.22 5.54 7.65
CA LEU A 340 -8.28 4.64 8.14
C LEU A 340 -9.05 4.01 6.97
N GLU A 341 -9.76 2.89 7.21
CA GLU A 341 -10.64 2.27 6.21
C GLU A 341 -11.72 3.22 5.68
N SER A 342 -12.11 4.22 6.47
CA SER A 342 -13.03 5.29 6.07
C SER A 342 -12.42 6.31 5.09
N GLY A 343 -11.12 6.20 4.75
CA GLY A 343 -10.40 7.15 3.90
C GLY A 343 -9.84 8.37 4.65
N VAL A 344 -10.06 8.48 5.96
CA VAL A 344 -9.57 9.57 6.80
C VAL A 344 -8.06 9.42 7.03
N LEU A 345 -7.28 10.46 6.73
CA LEU A 345 -5.89 10.57 7.15
C LEU A 345 -5.82 11.09 8.58
N HIS A 346 -5.27 10.30 9.48
CA HIS A 346 -4.96 10.67 10.85
C HIS A 346 -3.47 10.92 11.00
N ILE A 347 -3.10 12.14 11.40
CA ILE A 347 -1.74 12.52 11.77
C ILE A 347 -1.68 12.62 13.29
N SER A 348 -0.77 11.90 13.92
CA SER A 348 -0.57 11.88 15.37
C SER A 348 0.81 12.39 15.75
N ASN A 349 0.90 13.19 16.82
CA ASN A 349 2.13 13.84 17.26
C ASN A 349 2.83 14.58 16.10
N ALA A 350 2.17 15.62 15.60
CA ALA A 350 2.60 16.37 14.42
C ALA A 350 4.03 16.93 14.59
N ASP A 351 4.84 16.77 13.55
CA ASP A 351 6.24 17.21 13.48
C ASP A 351 6.39 18.27 12.40
N ILE A 352 7.40 19.14 12.48
CA ILE A 352 7.62 20.21 11.49
C ILE A 352 7.72 19.68 10.06
N ALA A 353 8.20 18.45 9.87
CA ALA A 353 8.26 17.81 8.56
C ALA A 353 6.88 17.46 7.98
N ASP A 354 5.80 17.53 8.75
CA ASP A 354 4.42 17.28 8.30
C ASP A 354 3.78 18.46 7.58
N GLU A 355 4.35 19.66 7.69
CA GLU A 355 3.84 20.85 7.02
C GLU A 355 3.87 20.69 5.49
N GLY A 356 2.85 21.25 4.83
CA GLY A 356 2.74 21.37 3.37
C GLY A 356 1.56 20.62 2.77
N VAL A 357 1.59 20.46 1.46
CA VAL A 357 0.43 19.99 0.68
C VAL A 357 0.32 18.47 0.67
N TYR A 358 -0.85 17.97 1.04
CA TYR A 358 -1.26 16.58 0.95
C TYR A 358 -2.25 16.39 -0.19
N ILE A 359 -2.13 15.26 -0.89
CA ILE A 359 -3.02 14.85 -1.97
C ILE A 359 -3.78 13.62 -1.51
N CYS A 360 -5.10 13.75 -1.37
CA CYS A 360 -5.99 12.59 -1.34
C CYS A 360 -6.26 12.13 -2.77
N SER A 361 -6.18 10.82 -2.98
CA SER A 361 -6.37 10.15 -4.26
C SER A 361 -7.48 9.12 -4.13
N MET A 362 -8.57 9.29 -4.88
CA MET A 362 -9.67 8.33 -5.01
C MET A 362 -9.59 7.69 -6.39
N GLU A 363 -9.40 6.38 -6.46
CA GLU A 363 -9.13 5.67 -7.71
C GLU A 363 -10.03 4.45 -7.85
N ASN A 364 -10.62 4.27 -9.03
CA ASN A 364 -11.31 3.05 -9.44
C ASN A 364 -10.78 2.59 -10.81
N ASP A 365 -11.36 1.53 -11.37
CA ASP A 365 -10.90 0.96 -12.64
C ASP A 365 -11.03 1.94 -13.84
N PHE A 366 -11.81 3.00 -13.70
CA PHE A 366 -12.09 3.99 -14.75
C PHE A 366 -11.25 5.25 -14.63
N GLY A 367 -10.61 5.47 -13.49
CA GLY A 367 -9.63 6.53 -13.33
C GLY A 367 -9.52 7.06 -11.91
N LYS A 368 -8.95 8.25 -11.82
CA LYS A 368 -8.47 8.82 -10.57
C LYS A 368 -8.91 10.26 -10.40
N THR A 369 -9.40 10.57 -9.21
CA THR A 369 -9.73 11.93 -8.76
C THR A 369 -8.81 12.29 -7.61
N GLU A 370 -8.13 13.43 -7.71
CA GLU A 370 -7.19 13.91 -6.71
C GLU A 370 -7.65 15.24 -6.12
N ILE A 371 -7.47 15.40 -4.81
CA ILE A 371 -7.81 16.63 -4.07
C ILE A 371 -6.61 17.01 -3.21
N GLU A 372 -6.24 18.28 -3.27
CA GLU A 372 -5.17 18.85 -2.48
C GLU A 372 -5.70 19.49 -1.19
N MET A 373 -4.91 19.42 -0.13
CA MET A 373 -5.13 20.07 1.15
C MET A 373 -3.80 20.65 1.62
N ASP A 374 -3.78 21.92 1.98
CA ASP A 374 -2.62 22.53 2.65
C ASP A 374 -2.69 22.30 4.17
N LEU A 375 -1.60 21.81 4.75
CA LEU A 375 -1.47 21.62 6.20
C LEU A 375 -0.42 22.58 6.75
N GLU A 376 -0.88 23.56 7.50
CA GLU A 376 -0.03 24.48 8.25
C GLU A 376 0.16 23.97 9.69
N LEU A 377 1.36 24.16 10.24
CA LEU A 377 1.64 23.83 11.64
C LEU A 377 1.79 25.11 12.45
N THR A 378 1.04 25.20 13.54
CA THR A 378 1.22 26.25 14.56
C THR A 378 1.77 25.66 15.83
N GLY A 379 2.31 26.46 16.74
CA GLY A 379 2.66 25.98 18.06
C GLY A 379 4.01 26.48 18.52
N PHE A 380 4.18 26.39 19.83
CA PHE A 380 5.20 27.10 20.57
C PHE A 380 6.53 26.38 20.52
N THR A 381 7.50 26.95 19.81
CA THR A 381 8.88 26.47 19.85
C THR A 381 9.49 26.82 21.23
N PRO A 382 10.05 25.85 21.98
CA PRO A 382 10.88 26.19 23.15
C PRO A 382 12.08 27.05 22.70
N PRO A 383 12.64 27.90 23.57
CA PRO A 383 13.80 28.71 23.20
C PRO A 383 14.97 27.80 22.83
N ILE A 384 15.66 28.13 21.73
CA ILE A 384 16.91 27.50 21.31
C ILE A 384 18.05 28.54 21.32
N ILE A 385 19.07 28.37 22.15
CA ILE A 385 20.24 29.25 22.29
C ILE A 385 21.31 28.81 21.29
N ILE A 386 21.64 29.66 20.33
CA ILE A 386 22.70 29.47 19.33
C ILE A 386 23.79 30.55 19.46
N GLY A 387 24.97 30.28 18.91
CA GLY A 387 26.10 31.22 18.88
C GLY A 387 27.01 31.22 20.10
N MET A 388 26.61 30.64 21.24
CA MET A 388 27.54 30.50 22.37
C MET A 388 28.82 29.78 21.96
N PRO A 389 30.01 30.31 22.33
CA PRO A 389 31.28 29.65 22.04
C PRO A 389 31.37 28.27 22.72
N GLU A 390 32.38 27.48 22.33
CA GLU A 390 32.76 26.26 23.04
C GLU A 390 32.88 26.49 24.57
N PRO A 391 32.76 25.47 25.43
CA PRO A 391 32.54 25.63 26.87
C PRO A 391 33.65 26.37 27.66
N TYR A 392 34.71 26.82 26.98
CA TYR A 392 35.81 27.60 27.53
C TYR A 392 36.23 28.71 26.55
N LEU A 393 36.59 29.87 27.08
CA LEU A 393 37.09 31.01 26.30
C LEU A 393 38.20 31.76 27.04
N GLU A 394 39.34 31.94 26.38
CA GLU A 394 40.49 32.70 26.90
C GLU A 394 40.46 34.13 26.36
N VAL A 395 40.62 35.12 27.25
CA VAL A 395 40.72 36.53 26.85
C VAL A 395 41.81 37.26 27.64
N PRO A 396 42.77 37.95 26.98
CA PRO A 396 43.78 38.76 27.67
C PRO A 396 43.19 39.91 28.49
N GLU A 397 43.89 40.33 29.54
CA GLU A 397 43.52 41.53 30.30
C GLU A 397 43.49 42.78 29.41
N ASN A 398 42.61 43.73 29.74
CA ASN A 398 42.33 44.97 29.01
C ASN A 398 41.70 44.80 27.61
N ASN A 399 41.47 43.58 27.12
CA ASN A 399 40.67 43.35 25.92
C ASN A 399 39.17 43.41 26.21
N SER A 400 38.38 43.46 25.14
CA SER A 400 36.91 43.34 25.20
C SER A 400 36.46 41.97 24.69
N LEU A 401 35.37 41.46 25.24
CA LEU A 401 34.75 40.18 24.96
C LEU A 401 33.25 40.37 24.68
N ILE A 402 32.71 39.60 23.74
CA ILE A 402 31.26 39.44 23.54
C ILE A 402 30.94 37.95 23.65
N LEU A 403 30.00 37.61 24.52
CA LEU A 403 29.45 36.28 24.68
C LEU A 403 28.10 36.22 23.98
N ASP A 404 28.06 35.54 22.83
CA ASP A 404 26.86 35.42 22.00
C ASP A 404 25.77 34.56 22.70
N CYS A 405 24.53 35.06 22.75
CA CYS A 405 23.36 34.31 23.19
C CYS A 405 22.14 34.61 22.32
N PHE A 406 22.12 34.07 21.12
CA PHE A 406 20.99 34.24 20.20
C PHE A 406 19.89 33.22 20.52
N VAL A 407 18.67 33.69 20.75
CA VAL A 407 17.52 32.83 21.04
C VAL A 407 16.63 32.72 19.80
N VAL A 408 16.36 31.50 19.36
CA VAL A 408 15.43 31.19 18.28
C VAL A 408 14.15 30.62 18.88
N THR A 409 13.06 31.37 18.76
CA THR A 409 11.69 30.95 19.14
C THR A 409 10.65 31.87 18.50
N ASP A 410 9.45 31.35 18.28
CA ASP A 410 8.25 32.08 17.82
C ASP A 410 7.40 32.62 19.00
N LEU A 411 7.80 32.33 20.24
CA LEU A 411 7.17 32.83 21.45
C LEU A 411 7.87 34.05 22.05
N ASN A 412 7.14 34.84 22.84
CA ASN A 412 7.78 35.76 23.78
C ASN A 412 8.64 34.97 24.78
N TYR A 413 9.85 35.45 25.01
CA TYR A 413 10.85 34.83 25.88
C TYR A 413 11.57 35.89 26.72
N ASP A 414 12.13 35.44 27.84
CA ASP A 414 12.98 36.23 28.74
C ASP A 414 14.40 35.65 28.73
N VAL A 415 15.42 36.51 28.69
CA VAL A 415 16.84 36.11 28.78
C VAL A 415 17.48 36.67 30.03
N GLN A 416 18.23 35.82 30.74
CA GLN A 416 19.00 36.17 31.93
C GLN A 416 20.45 35.69 31.80
N TRP A 417 21.39 36.53 32.22
CA TRP A 417 22.80 36.20 32.34
C TRP A 417 23.21 36.07 33.81
N ILE A 418 24.00 35.04 34.12
CA ILE A 418 24.47 34.73 35.47
C ILE A 418 26.00 34.59 35.46
N HIS A 419 26.67 35.15 36.49
CA HIS A 419 28.12 35.03 36.73
C HIS A 419 28.42 34.54 38.16
N ASP A 420 29.47 33.72 38.33
CA ASP A 420 29.67 32.85 39.51
C ASP A 420 30.69 33.38 40.56
N HIS A 421 31.20 34.61 40.45
CA HIS A 421 32.18 35.13 41.43
C HIS A 421 31.46 35.63 42.69
N GLU A 422 31.27 34.72 43.66
CA GLU A 422 30.58 34.89 44.96
C GLU A 422 29.04 34.79 44.95
N GLY A 423 28.54 33.74 44.28
CA GLY A 423 27.13 33.34 44.30
C GLY A 423 26.34 33.87 43.11
N ILE A 424 25.32 33.10 42.69
CA ILE A 424 24.43 33.39 41.55
C ILE A 424 23.84 34.80 41.71
N GLN A 425 24.47 35.80 41.09
CA GLN A 425 23.95 37.15 40.98
C GLN A 425 23.55 37.40 39.53
N ASP A 426 22.35 37.91 39.32
CA ASP A 426 21.90 38.39 38.02
C ASP A 426 22.89 39.45 37.54
N VAL A 427 23.43 39.28 36.33
CA VAL A 427 24.23 40.34 35.71
C VAL A 427 23.27 41.51 35.44
N PRO A 428 23.45 42.69 36.07
CA PRO A 428 22.54 43.81 35.86
C PRO A 428 22.50 44.15 34.37
N GLN A 429 21.29 44.40 33.84
CA GLN A 429 21.08 44.81 32.45
C GLN A 429 21.94 46.03 32.06
N TYR A 430 22.40 46.81 33.06
CA TYR A 430 23.43 47.84 33.00
C TYR A 430 24.26 47.87 34.30
N ASP A 431 25.59 47.75 34.21
CA ASP A 431 26.48 48.21 35.30
C ASP A 431 26.59 49.74 35.24
N TYR A 432 25.73 50.44 35.98
CA TYR A 432 25.66 51.90 36.03
C TYR A 432 26.93 52.58 36.59
N ILE A 433 27.88 51.81 37.17
CA ILE A 433 29.06 52.37 37.85
C ILE A 433 30.28 52.41 36.92
N THR A 434 30.45 51.42 36.03
CA THR A 434 31.63 51.37 35.13
C THR A 434 31.31 51.35 33.64
N GLY A 435 30.05 51.05 33.23
CA GLY A 435 29.66 50.92 31.82
C GLY A 435 30.41 49.80 31.07
N ARG A 436 31.09 48.95 31.82
CA ARG A 436 32.06 47.98 31.29
C ARG A 436 31.40 46.69 30.82
N ILE A 437 30.33 46.27 31.51
CA ILE A 437 29.51 45.10 31.19
C ILE A 437 28.15 45.58 30.66
N GLN A 438 27.76 45.12 29.47
CA GLN A 438 26.56 45.57 28.78
C GLN A 438 25.82 44.39 28.14
N LEU A 439 24.49 44.34 28.32
CA LEU A 439 23.62 43.45 27.54
C LEU A 439 23.28 44.10 26.19
N LEU A 440 23.54 43.40 25.10
CA LEU A 440 23.26 43.84 23.74
C LEU A 440 21.81 43.52 23.33
N GLU A 441 21.28 44.20 22.31
CA GLU A 441 19.90 44.00 21.81
C GLU A 441 19.62 42.56 21.33
N ASN A 442 20.66 41.83 20.93
CA ASN A 442 20.58 40.43 20.51
C ASN A 442 20.74 39.44 21.69
N ASN A 443 20.59 39.92 22.93
CA ASN A 443 20.78 39.20 24.20
C ASN A 443 22.21 38.73 24.51
N SER A 444 23.20 39.18 23.75
CA SER A 444 24.62 38.83 23.98
C SER A 444 25.24 39.72 25.07
N LEU A 445 26.20 39.19 25.82
CA LEU A 445 26.86 39.91 26.91
C LEU A 445 28.20 40.47 26.45
N ALA A 446 28.35 41.80 26.44
CA ALA A 446 29.60 42.48 26.14
C ALA A 446 30.32 42.88 27.44
N ILE A 447 31.61 42.57 27.53
CA ILE A 447 32.49 42.92 28.64
C ILE A 447 33.69 43.64 28.05
N SER A 448 33.93 44.89 28.44
CA SER A 448 35.10 45.67 28.00
C SER A 448 36.19 45.67 29.07
N SER A 449 37.45 45.92 28.69
CA SER A 449 38.58 46.06 29.63
C SER A 449 38.63 44.94 30.70
N ILE A 450 38.76 43.70 30.26
CA ILE A 450 38.69 42.51 31.11
C ILE A 450 39.77 42.55 32.19
N THR A 451 39.38 42.17 33.41
CA THR A 451 40.22 42.07 34.59
C THR A 451 40.16 40.67 35.19
N LYS A 452 41.10 40.33 36.07
CA LYS A 452 41.06 39.07 36.84
C LYS A 452 39.74 38.81 37.57
N LYS A 453 38.97 39.84 37.93
CA LYS A 453 37.66 39.68 38.61
C LYS A 453 36.54 39.21 37.69
N ASP A 454 36.73 39.31 36.38
CA ASP A 454 35.76 38.88 35.36
C ASP A 454 35.95 37.40 34.98
N SER A 455 36.90 36.70 35.59
CA SER A 455 37.04 35.25 35.44
C SER A 455 35.83 34.52 36.04
N GLY A 456 35.59 33.27 35.63
CA GLY A 456 34.50 32.44 36.17
C GLY A 456 33.52 31.95 35.12
N LYS A 457 32.39 31.40 35.57
CA LYS A 457 31.36 30.83 34.69
C LYS A 457 30.31 31.87 34.34
N TYR A 458 30.05 32.03 33.05
CA TYR A 458 28.93 32.80 32.53
C TYR A 458 27.87 31.86 31.98
N ILE A 459 26.61 32.10 32.33
CA ILE A 459 25.46 31.30 31.89
C ILE A 459 24.42 32.22 31.25
N CYS A 460 23.97 31.90 30.04
CA CYS A 460 22.75 32.48 29.48
C CYS A 460 21.61 31.49 29.65
N SER A 461 20.50 31.99 30.18
CA SER A 461 19.26 31.27 30.39
C SER A 461 18.16 31.95 29.59
N ALA A 462 17.58 31.25 28.62
CA ALA A 462 16.42 31.71 27.87
C ALA A 462 15.17 30.93 28.31
N THR A 463 14.11 31.64 28.69
CA THR A 463 12.89 31.05 29.23
C THR A 463 11.69 31.53 28.43
N ASN A 464 10.82 30.62 28.00
CA ASN A 464 9.48 30.97 27.56
C ASN A 464 8.43 30.20 28.36
N ARG A 465 7.14 30.41 28.05
CA ARG A 465 6.03 29.73 28.75
C ARG A 465 6.01 28.19 28.62
N VAL A 466 6.82 27.62 27.72
CA VAL A 466 6.93 26.17 27.50
C VAL A 466 8.06 25.60 28.35
N GLN A 467 9.27 26.15 28.20
CA GLN A 467 10.49 25.59 28.78
C GLN A 467 11.60 26.65 28.94
N GLN A 468 12.56 26.36 29.82
CA GLN A 468 13.83 27.05 29.97
C GLN A 468 14.97 26.27 29.31
N GLU A 469 15.80 26.95 28.53
CA GLU A 469 17.08 26.44 28.03
C GLU A 469 18.24 27.24 28.63
N ILE A 470 19.35 26.55 28.91
CA ILE A 470 20.51 27.11 29.58
C ILE A 470 21.79 26.66 28.86
N LYS A 471 22.69 27.60 28.56
CA LYS A 471 24.06 27.30 28.11
C LYS A 471 25.07 28.15 28.89
N GLY A 472 26.30 27.67 29.06
CA GLY A 472 27.32 28.41 29.80
C GLY A 472 28.76 28.11 29.40
N ILE A 473 29.66 28.99 29.81
CA ILE A 473 31.06 29.09 29.39
C ILE A 473 31.98 29.51 30.55
N TYR A 474 33.21 29.00 30.62
CA TYR A 474 34.22 29.35 31.65
C TYR A 474 35.39 30.19 31.09
N ILE A 475 35.90 31.14 31.89
CA ILE A 475 37.00 32.05 31.55
C ILE A 475 38.08 32.07 32.67
N GLU A 476 39.32 31.62 32.41
CA GLU A 476 40.47 31.69 33.35
C GLU A 476 41.85 31.80 32.63
N PRO A 477 42.67 32.86 32.85
CA PRO A 477 44.00 33.02 32.24
C PRO A 477 45.14 32.29 32.99
N PRO A 478 46.31 32.04 32.34
CA PRO A 478 47.46 31.42 32.99
C PRO A 478 48.19 32.37 33.96
N GLU A 479 48.43 31.94 35.19
CA GLU A 479 49.08 32.70 36.27
C GLU A 479 50.27 31.92 36.85
N ILE A 480 51.44 32.56 36.99
CA ILE A 480 52.61 31.98 37.67
C ILE A 480 52.61 32.33 39.17
N LYS A 481 52.78 31.31 40.01
CA LYS A 481 52.93 31.34 41.47
C LYS A 481 54.28 30.76 41.91
N SER A 482 55.37 31.16 41.24
CA SER A 482 56.73 30.65 41.53
C SER A 482 57.16 30.95 42.97
N GLU A 483 57.92 30.03 43.59
CA GLU A 483 58.28 30.07 45.02
C GLU A 483 59.58 30.82 45.35
N ASN A 484 60.53 30.98 44.41
CA ASN A 484 61.85 31.55 44.71
C ASN A 484 62.33 32.56 43.64
N GLU A 485 62.85 33.72 44.07
CA GLU A 485 63.43 34.75 43.19
C GLU A 485 64.93 34.53 42.93
N HIS A 486 65.63 33.86 43.85
CA HIS A 486 67.07 33.56 43.74
C HIS A 486 67.38 32.13 44.21
N ILE A 487 68.36 31.49 43.57
CA ILE A 487 68.90 30.17 43.94
C ILE A 487 70.42 30.26 44.05
N ALA A 488 70.96 29.87 45.20
CA ALA A 488 72.40 29.76 45.42
C ALA A 488 72.85 28.29 45.35
N ALA A 489 73.86 28.00 44.53
CA ALA A 489 74.41 26.65 44.36
C ALA A 489 75.94 26.64 44.34
N LYS A 490 76.58 25.51 44.64
CA LYS A 490 78.05 25.41 44.61
C LYS A 490 78.54 25.12 43.18
N PRO A 491 79.76 25.58 42.81
CA PRO A 491 80.44 25.11 41.60
C PRO A 491 80.51 23.58 41.57
N ASP A 492 80.38 23.00 40.37
CA ASP A 492 80.29 21.54 40.11
C ASP A 492 79.07 20.83 40.74
N GLY A 493 78.14 21.60 41.33
CA GLY A 493 76.89 21.11 41.91
C GLY A 493 75.73 21.07 40.92
N THR A 494 74.51 20.95 41.45
CA THR A 494 73.26 21.04 40.71
C THR A 494 72.34 22.07 41.35
N ALA A 495 71.72 22.94 40.55
CA ALA A 495 70.67 23.86 40.98
C ALA A 495 69.31 23.35 40.51
N GLU A 496 68.29 23.39 41.37
CA GLU A 496 66.90 23.08 41.02
C GLU A 496 66.05 24.33 41.20
N MET A 497 65.37 24.73 40.13
CA MET A 497 64.41 25.83 40.06
C MET A 497 63.02 25.26 39.85
N LYS A 498 62.02 25.78 40.58
CA LYS A 498 60.62 25.35 40.48
C LYS A 498 59.76 26.53 40.05
N CYS A 499 58.79 26.25 39.20
CA CYS A 499 57.80 27.20 38.71
C CYS A 499 56.43 26.54 38.75
N ILE A 500 55.50 27.16 39.49
CA ILE A 500 54.13 26.69 39.63
C ILE A 500 53.26 27.62 38.81
N ALA A 501 52.40 27.07 37.94
CA ALA A 501 51.44 27.84 37.18
C ALA A 501 50.01 27.29 37.40
N SER A 502 49.03 28.19 37.48
CA SER A 502 47.59 27.89 37.49
C SER A 502 46.93 28.44 36.24
N GLY A 503 45.79 27.88 35.83
CA GLY A 503 45.02 28.29 34.65
C GLY A 503 44.24 27.11 34.07
N TYR A 504 43.14 27.38 33.34
CA TYR A 504 42.34 26.35 32.70
C TYR A 504 42.01 26.70 31.23
N PRO A 505 42.33 25.83 30.25
CA PRO A 505 43.05 24.56 30.40
C PRO A 505 44.48 24.75 30.94
N ALA A 506 45.03 23.70 31.56
CA ALA A 506 46.32 23.79 32.27
C ALA A 506 47.44 24.33 31.36
N PRO A 507 48.19 25.37 31.78
CA PRO A 507 49.20 26.00 30.92
C PRO A 507 50.47 25.15 30.78
N GLU A 508 51.14 25.29 29.64
CA GLU A 508 52.44 24.67 29.40
C GLU A 508 53.56 25.57 29.94
N ILE A 509 54.56 24.99 30.60
CA ILE A 509 55.67 25.76 31.21
C ILE A 509 56.95 25.61 30.40
N TYR A 510 57.55 26.75 30.06
CA TYR A 510 58.80 26.88 29.31
C TYR A 510 59.85 27.63 30.13
N TRP A 511 61.12 27.25 29.97
CA TRP A 511 62.26 27.90 30.63
C TRP A 511 63.19 28.55 29.63
N TYR A 512 63.77 29.69 29.99
CA TYR A 512 64.71 30.45 29.17
C TYR A 512 65.94 30.86 29.98
N HIS A 513 67.10 30.90 29.34
CA HIS A 513 68.32 31.50 29.89
C HIS A 513 69.08 32.22 28.78
N LYS A 514 69.49 33.48 29.04
CA LYS A 514 70.11 34.36 28.02
C LYS A 514 69.28 34.44 26.72
N ASP A 515 67.97 34.61 26.89
CA ASP A 515 66.96 34.68 25.82
C ASP A 515 66.86 33.43 24.93
N GLN A 516 67.45 32.30 25.33
CA GLN A 516 67.33 31.03 24.62
C GLN A 516 66.44 30.06 25.39
N ILE A 517 65.52 29.42 24.66
CA ILE A 517 64.66 28.37 25.21
C ILE A 517 65.49 27.16 25.65
N LEU A 518 65.27 26.71 26.87
CA LEU A 518 65.93 25.56 27.45
C LEU A 518 65.12 24.30 27.17
N ASN A 519 65.81 23.28 26.66
CA ASN A 519 65.25 21.96 26.42
C ASN A 519 66.00 20.90 27.22
N ASN A 520 65.35 19.77 27.48
CA ASN A 520 65.93 18.65 28.21
C ASN A 520 67.22 18.15 27.49
N SER A 521 68.34 18.09 28.21
CA SER A 521 69.68 17.78 27.69
C SER A 521 70.56 17.12 28.76
N GLU A 522 71.86 16.93 28.50
CA GLU A 522 72.82 16.53 29.54
C GLU A 522 73.03 17.64 30.58
N LYS A 523 72.90 18.91 30.18
CA LYS A 523 73.07 20.08 31.05
C LYS A 523 71.82 20.45 31.84
N TYR A 524 70.65 20.37 31.20
CA TYR A 524 69.36 20.80 31.75
C TYR A 524 68.40 19.61 31.86
N LYS A 525 67.82 19.36 33.03
CA LYS A 525 66.74 18.37 33.22
C LYS A 525 65.44 19.07 33.57
N ILE A 526 64.43 18.95 32.71
CA ILE A 526 63.11 19.56 32.89
C ILE A 526 62.07 18.46 33.11
N THR A 527 61.16 18.64 34.07
CA THR A 527 60.05 17.71 34.31
C THR A 527 59.05 17.69 33.15
N ALA A 528 58.26 16.62 33.03
CA ALA A 528 57.33 16.44 31.91
C ALA A 528 56.21 17.51 31.85
N ASP A 529 55.84 18.06 33.00
CA ASP A 529 54.89 19.18 33.17
C ASP A 529 55.58 20.55 33.09
N GLY A 530 56.90 20.60 32.86
CA GLY A 530 57.70 21.82 32.79
C GLY A 530 57.95 22.54 34.14
N SER A 531 57.34 22.07 35.24
CA SER A 531 57.31 22.78 36.53
C SER A 531 58.65 22.84 37.28
N SER A 532 59.62 21.98 36.96
CA SER A 532 60.96 22.00 37.58
C SER A 532 62.08 21.90 36.55
N LEU A 533 63.08 22.77 36.68
CA LEU A 533 64.31 22.81 35.90
C LEU A 533 65.52 22.55 36.82
N LYS A 534 66.31 21.52 36.49
CA LYS A 534 67.61 21.23 37.11
C LYS A 534 68.76 21.57 36.17
N VAL A 535 69.70 22.38 36.64
CA VAL A 535 70.95 22.70 35.92
C VAL A 535 72.09 21.90 36.56
N LEU A 536 72.68 20.98 35.80
CA LEU A 536 73.73 20.05 36.26
C LEU A 536 75.13 20.62 36.00
N ASP A 537 76.16 20.09 36.68
CA ASP A 537 77.59 20.42 36.49
C ASP A 537 77.86 21.93 36.37
N LEU A 538 77.47 22.67 37.42
CA LEU A 538 77.48 24.13 37.44
C LEU A 538 78.87 24.75 37.24
N LYS A 539 78.96 25.68 36.29
CA LYS A 539 80.15 26.48 35.95
C LYS A 539 79.80 27.96 36.02
N ALA A 540 80.83 28.82 36.10
CA ALA A 540 80.65 30.28 36.16
C ALA A 540 79.81 30.86 35.00
N GLU A 541 79.77 30.19 33.84
CA GLU A 541 78.96 30.60 32.70
C GLU A 541 77.44 30.36 32.87
N ASP A 542 77.04 29.53 33.83
CA ASP A 542 75.64 29.19 34.11
C ASP A 542 74.95 30.18 35.06
N GLU A 543 75.71 31.09 35.68
CA GLU A 543 75.16 32.17 36.50
C GLU A 543 74.27 33.11 35.66
N GLY A 544 73.24 33.66 36.31
CA GLY A 544 72.36 34.67 35.73
C GLY A 544 70.88 34.29 35.82
N SER A 545 70.06 35.09 35.12
CA SER A 545 68.61 34.98 35.17
C SER A 545 68.08 33.83 34.32
N TYR A 546 67.21 33.02 34.90
CA TYR A 546 66.42 31.97 34.27
C TYR A 546 64.95 32.37 34.30
N VAL A 547 64.31 32.49 33.14
CA VAL A 547 62.92 32.94 33.03
C VAL A 547 62.01 31.73 32.86
N CYS A 548 61.02 31.57 33.74
CA CYS A 548 59.92 30.63 33.57
C CYS A 548 58.74 31.36 32.90
N THR A 549 58.14 30.74 31.89
CA THR A 549 57.00 31.26 31.13
C THR A 549 55.90 30.20 31.05
N ALA A 550 54.73 30.48 31.62
CA ALA A 550 53.53 29.67 31.50
C ALA A 550 52.73 30.17 30.29
N VAL A 551 52.40 29.27 29.36
CA VAL A 551 51.78 29.57 28.07
C VAL A 551 50.45 28.83 27.94
N GLY A 552 49.38 29.56 27.66
CA GLY A 552 48.08 29.00 27.34
C GLY A 552 47.97 28.51 25.88
N PRO A 553 46.95 27.71 25.52
CA PRO A 553 46.72 27.15 24.18
C PRO A 553 46.73 28.14 23.01
N ARG A 554 46.53 29.44 23.26
CA ARG A 554 46.52 30.51 22.25
C ARG A 554 47.67 31.52 22.39
N ASN A 555 48.80 31.10 22.96
CA ASN A 555 50.03 31.89 23.13
C ASN A 555 49.90 33.10 24.08
N THR A 556 48.89 33.12 24.96
CA THR A 556 48.88 34.00 26.13
C THR A 556 49.92 33.51 27.11
N ASN A 557 50.71 34.41 27.70
CA ASN A 557 51.77 34.00 28.60
C ASN A 557 51.86 34.86 29.86
N SER A 558 52.28 34.22 30.94
CA SER A 558 52.76 34.85 32.17
C SER A 558 54.20 34.42 32.35
N SER A 559 55.09 35.30 32.84
CA SER A 559 56.51 34.98 33.01
C SER A 559 57.07 35.54 34.31
N THR A 560 58.03 34.84 34.90
CA THR A 560 58.81 35.29 36.06
C THR A 560 60.28 34.88 35.92
N SER A 561 61.20 35.58 36.58
CA SER A 561 62.63 35.31 36.53
C SER A 561 63.18 34.83 37.87
N ILE A 562 64.08 33.85 37.81
CA ILE A 562 64.80 33.27 38.95
C ILE A 562 66.30 33.42 38.71
N GLU A 563 67.02 34.05 39.63
CA GLU A 563 68.46 34.31 39.47
C GLU A 563 69.32 33.20 40.10
N LEU A 564 70.23 32.59 39.32
CA LEU A 564 71.15 31.57 39.78
C LEU A 564 72.53 32.17 40.09
N ILE A 565 73.01 31.95 41.32
CA ILE A 565 74.28 32.48 41.84
C ILE A 565 75.17 31.32 42.30
N LEU A 566 76.45 31.28 41.89
CA LEU A 566 77.39 30.28 42.39
C LEU A 566 78.14 30.77 43.64
N ALA A 567 78.09 29.95 44.69
CA ALA A 567 78.78 30.21 45.93
C ALA A 567 80.30 30.05 45.75
N GLY A 568 81.02 31.17 45.66
CA GLY A 568 82.48 31.23 45.73
C GLY A 568 83.21 31.99 44.62
N THR A 569 82.52 32.59 43.64
CA THR A 569 83.17 33.19 42.45
C THR A 569 83.28 34.72 42.44
N THR A 570 82.69 35.47 43.37
CA THR A 570 83.01 36.89 43.55
C THR A 570 82.85 37.34 45.00
N ASN A 571 83.88 38.00 45.56
CA ASN A 571 83.71 38.88 46.72
C ASN A 571 82.99 40.15 46.24
N LYS A 572 81.68 40.04 46.04
CA LYS A 572 80.78 41.18 46.18
C LYS A 572 80.22 41.08 47.59
N GLU A 573 80.46 42.12 48.39
CA GLU A 573 79.63 42.35 49.57
C GLU A 573 78.19 42.53 49.04
N ILE A 574 77.41 41.46 49.18
CA ILE A 574 75.96 41.52 49.11
C ILE A 574 75.55 41.95 50.52
N GLU A 575 74.93 43.12 50.63
CA GLU A 575 74.06 43.38 51.78
C GLU A 575 72.93 42.36 51.71
N ILE A 576 73.11 41.25 52.41
CA ILE A 576 71.99 40.41 52.79
C ILE A 576 71.31 41.20 53.91
N ASN A 577 70.30 41.98 53.55
CA ASN A 577 69.32 42.42 54.54
C ASN A 577 68.56 41.16 54.95
N VAL A 578 69.06 40.50 56.00
CA VAL A 578 68.26 39.51 56.73
C VAL A 578 67.17 40.31 57.41
N ILE A 579 66.07 40.55 56.69
CA ILE A 579 64.87 41.13 57.27
C ILE A 579 64.31 40.10 58.25
N SER A 580 64.15 40.50 59.50
CA SER A 580 63.54 39.66 60.52
C SER A 580 62.03 39.93 60.58
N PRO A 581 61.17 38.92 60.87
CA PRO A 581 59.77 39.18 61.16
C PRO A 581 59.66 40.19 62.32
N PRO A 582 58.68 41.10 62.29
CA PRO A 582 58.54 42.12 63.32
C PRO A 582 58.39 41.46 64.70
N SER A 583 59.21 41.90 65.66
CA SER A 583 59.15 41.38 67.04
C SER A 583 58.45 42.38 67.96
N ILE A 584 57.54 41.91 68.82
CA ILE A 584 56.83 42.80 69.75
C ILE A 584 57.81 43.23 70.85
N MET A 585 58.13 44.53 70.88
CA MET A 585 59.09 45.11 71.81
C MET A 585 58.47 45.38 73.18
N ALA A 586 57.20 45.80 73.21
CA ALA A 586 56.44 46.02 74.42
C ALA A 586 54.93 45.89 74.17
N PHE A 587 54.26 45.18 75.08
CA PHE A 587 52.80 45.04 75.14
C PHE A 587 52.36 45.32 76.59
N PRO A 588 51.25 46.02 76.84
CA PRO A 588 50.76 46.21 78.21
C PRO A 588 50.19 44.89 78.76
N GLU A 589 50.24 44.74 80.08
CA GLU A 589 49.99 43.53 80.89
C GLU A 589 49.07 42.44 80.30
N ASP A 590 49.40 41.17 80.55
CA ASP A 590 48.73 39.96 80.03
C ASP A 590 47.20 39.91 80.25
N LYS A 591 46.66 40.69 81.21
CA LYS A 591 45.22 40.85 81.46
C LYS A 591 44.91 42.26 81.98
N PHE A 592 43.91 42.91 81.39
CA PHE A 592 43.34 44.17 81.89
C PHE A 592 41.83 44.02 82.10
N TYR A 593 41.28 44.78 83.05
CA TYR A 593 39.85 44.80 83.36
C TYR A 593 39.31 46.22 83.17
N PHE A 594 38.12 46.35 82.60
CA PHE A 594 37.45 47.64 82.37
C PHE A 594 35.98 47.57 82.80
N LEU A 595 35.41 48.70 83.19
CA LEU A 595 33.99 48.87 83.42
C LEU A 595 33.31 49.36 82.15
N ASN A 596 32.01 49.11 82.04
CA ASN A 596 31.21 49.54 80.89
C ASN A 596 31.21 51.09 80.81
N GLY A 597 31.70 51.63 79.69
CA GLY A 597 31.90 53.07 79.45
C GLY A 597 33.34 53.58 79.59
N ASP A 598 34.30 52.76 80.03
CA ASP A 598 35.70 53.18 80.17
C ASP A 598 36.36 53.43 78.79
N SER A 599 37.27 54.41 78.71
CA SER A 599 38.14 54.58 77.55
C SER A 599 39.43 53.76 77.72
N ILE A 600 39.74 52.89 76.75
CA ILE A 600 40.88 51.98 76.77
C ILE A 600 41.86 52.32 75.65
N ASN A 601 43.14 52.42 75.98
CA ASN A 601 44.21 52.58 75.00
C ASN A 601 45.24 51.45 75.15
N ILE A 602 45.37 50.61 74.13
CA ILE A 602 46.34 49.49 74.10
C ILE A 602 47.40 49.82 73.05
N ASN A 603 48.65 49.98 73.49
CA ASN A 603 49.76 50.28 72.59
C ASN A 603 50.52 49.01 72.22
N CYS A 604 50.70 48.76 70.93
CA CYS A 604 51.60 47.73 70.43
C CYS A 604 52.81 48.41 69.78
N THR A 605 53.99 48.18 70.34
CA THR A 605 55.26 48.70 69.79
C THR A 605 56.12 47.54 69.29
N LEU A 606 56.63 47.68 68.08
CA LEU A 606 57.43 46.67 67.39
C LEU A 606 58.90 47.08 67.38
N ASN A 607 59.76 46.08 67.30
CA ASN A 607 61.12 46.21 66.80
C ASN A 607 61.15 45.56 65.42
N ASN A 608 61.35 46.37 64.38
CA ASN A 608 61.35 45.94 62.99
C ASN A 608 62.41 46.67 62.18
N ASP A 609 63.09 45.92 61.32
CA ASP A 609 64.15 46.42 60.45
C ASP A 609 63.58 47.13 59.19
N GLU A 610 62.33 46.82 58.81
CA GLU A 610 61.59 47.35 57.65
C GLU A 610 60.13 47.70 58.04
N PRO A 611 59.43 48.59 57.28
CA PRO A 611 58.04 48.94 57.54
C PRO A 611 57.12 47.73 57.68
N ALA A 612 56.43 47.58 58.82
CA ALA A 612 55.47 46.51 59.04
C ALA A 612 54.03 47.04 58.99
N ASN A 613 53.12 46.27 58.39
CA ASN A 613 51.70 46.55 58.44
C ASN A 613 51.12 46.04 59.77
N ILE A 614 50.71 46.95 60.64
CA ILE A 614 50.22 46.65 61.98
C ILE A 614 48.69 46.73 62.01
N PHE A 615 48.03 45.71 62.54
CA PHE A 615 46.58 45.72 62.78
C PHE A 615 46.21 44.91 64.04
N TRP A 616 44.97 45.12 64.50
CA TRP A 616 44.45 44.49 65.69
C TRP A 616 43.35 43.48 65.34
N GLU A 617 43.34 42.36 66.04
CA GLU A 617 42.27 41.38 66.02
C GLU A 617 41.67 41.22 67.41
N LEU A 618 40.35 41.04 67.49
CA LEU A 618 39.64 40.58 68.68
C LEU A 618 39.05 39.21 68.38
N ASN A 619 39.46 38.19 69.15
CA ASN A 619 39.01 36.81 68.98
C ASN A 619 39.16 36.28 67.53
N GLY A 620 40.20 36.72 66.82
CA GLY A 620 40.51 36.31 65.44
C GLY A 620 39.79 37.11 64.34
N VAL A 621 39.05 38.17 64.69
CA VAL A 621 38.39 39.06 63.73
C VAL A 621 39.08 40.43 63.71
N ARG A 622 39.40 40.93 62.52
CA ARG A 622 40.11 42.20 62.32
C ARG A 622 39.27 43.40 62.77
N ILE A 623 39.87 44.28 63.57
CA ILE A 623 39.27 45.53 64.04
C ILE A 623 39.73 46.66 63.13
N GLU A 624 38.82 47.24 62.35
CA GLU A 624 39.14 48.33 61.39
C GLU A 624 38.75 49.73 61.88
N GLN A 625 37.85 49.81 62.86
CA GLN A 625 37.40 51.07 63.46
C GLN A 625 38.14 51.23 64.80
N PHE A 626 38.51 52.45 65.22
CA PHE A 626 39.18 52.77 66.51
C PHE A 626 40.73 52.75 66.58
N SER A 627 41.46 52.62 65.48
CA SER A 627 42.93 52.83 65.48
C SER A 627 43.31 54.24 65.00
N ASN A 628 44.00 55.04 65.82
CA ASN A 628 44.42 56.40 65.46
C ASN A 628 45.93 56.66 65.69
N ALA A 629 46.52 57.39 64.74
CA ALA A 629 47.89 57.95 64.65
C ALA A 629 49.08 56.95 64.55
N GLU A 630 49.89 57.16 63.50
CA GLU A 630 50.69 56.17 62.79
C GLU A 630 52.21 56.39 62.91
N ASN A 631 52.93 55.28 62.99
CA ASN A 631 54.24 55.08 62.35
C ASN A 631 54.49 53.58 62.17
N ASN A 632 55.47 53.22 61.34
CA ASN A 632 55.77 51.82 60.97
C ASN A 632 56.30 50.95 62.13
N VAL A 633 56.33 51.48 63.36
CA VAL A 633 56.97 50.89 64.55
C VAL A 633 55.98 50.78 65.72
N SER A 634 54.80 51.42 65.68
CA SER A 634 53.81 51.31 66.75
C SER A 634 52.37 51.58 66.27
N LYS A 635 51.39 50.88 66.87
CA LYS A 635 49.96 51.13 66.64
C LYS A 635 49.17 51.04 67.93
N ILE A 636 48.41 52.10 68.22
CA ILE A 636 47.54 52.19 69.40
C ILE A 636 46.09 51.88 69.01
N LEU A 637 45.47 50.95 69.73
CA LEU A 637 44.02 50.73 69.70
C LEU A 637 43.36 51.60 70.77
N SER A 638 42.49 52.51 70.36
CA SER A 638 41.82 53.49 71.23
C SER A 638 40.31 53.30 71.25
N ILE A 639 39.80 52.56 72.23
CA ILE A 639 38.37 52.33 72.43
C ILE A 639 37.83 53.44 73.34
N SER A 640 36.97 54.32 72.82
CA SER A 640 36.46 55.48 73.58
C SER A 640 35.41 55.11 74.64
N GLU A 641 34.58 54.10 74.36
CA GLU A 641 33.56 53.59 75.31
C GLU A 641 33.55 52.06 75.24
N ALA A 642 34.24 51.40 76.18
CA ALA A 642 34.33 49.95 76.24
C ALA A 642 33.04 49.33 76.80
N ASN A 643 32.59 48.23 76.20
CA ASN A 643 31.38 47.51 76.58
C ASN A 643 31.64 45.99 76.51
N LYS A 644 30.61 45.18 76.75
CA LYS A 644 30.75 43.72 76.83
C LYS A 644 31.20 43.07 75.51
N ASP A 645 30.95 43.68 74.36
CA ASP A 645 31.33 43.12 73.06
C ASP A 645 32.85 43.20 72.82
N TRP A 646 33.56 44.00 73.61
CA TRP A 646 35.03 44.09 73.61
C TRP A 646 35.69 43.07 74.55
N GLU A 647 34.93 42.14 75.13
CA GLU A 647 35.47 41.04 75.94
C GLU A 647 36.13 39.98 75.04
N GLY A 648 37.43 39.76 75.21
CA GLY A 648 38.14 38.72 74.45
C GLY A 648 39.65 38.87 74.43
N ILE A 649 40.27 38.11 73.53
CA ILE A 649 41.71 38.13 73.30
C ILE A 649 42.00 39.15 72.20
N PHE A 650 42.68 40.22 72.57
CA PHE A 650 43.23 41.19 71.62
C PHE A 650 44.61 40.72 71.16
N MET A 651 44.80 40.62 69.85
CA MET A 651 46.10 40.32 69.24
C MET A 651 46.53 41.50 68.37
N CYS A 652 47.72 42.01 68.63
CA CYS A 652 48.41 42.88 67.69
C CYS A 652 49.17 41.99 66.69
N ILE A 653 48.87 42.15 65.42
CA ILE A 653 49.53 41.42 64.34
C ILE A 653 50.29 42.42 63.49
N ALA A 654 51.56 42.11 63.25
CA ALA A 654 52.43 42.89 62.41
C ALA A 654 53.00 41.99 61.33
N ILE A 655 52.91 42.42 60.07
CA ILE A 655 53.42 41.63 58.95
C ILE A 655 54.34 42.50 58.12
N ASN A 656 55.53 42.00 57.84
CA ASN A 656 56.43 42.56 56.82
C ASN A 656 56.79 41.45 55.81
N ASP A 657 57.65 41.78 54.85
CA ASP A 657 58.04 40.85 53.79
C ASP A 657 58.82 39.63 54.30
N ALA A 658 59.28 39.63 55.56
CA ALA A 658 59.95 38.50 56.20
C ALA A 658 58.98 37.53 56.91
N GLY A 659 57.75 37.96 57.22
CA GLY A 659 56.77 37.14 57.92
C GLY A 659 55.77 37.91 58.78
N LYS A 660 54.88 37.15 59.44
CA LYS A 660 53.84 37.59 60.40
C LYS A 660 54.28 37.36 61.84
#